data_AF-A0A3A8LH41-F1
#
_entry.id   AF-A0A3A8LH41-F1
#
_cell.length_a   1.000
_cell.length_b   1.000
_cell.length_c   1.000
_cell.angle_alpha   90.00
_cell.angle_beta   90.00
_cell.angle_gamma   90.00
#
_symmetry.space_group_name_H-M   'P 1'
#
loop_
_entity.id
_entity.type
_entity.pdbx_description
1 polymer ?
#
loop_
_entity_poly.entity_id
_entity_poly.type
_entity_poly.pdbx_seq_one_letter_code
_entity_poly.pdbx_strand_id
1 'polypeptide(L)'
;MSTVWRRIIASLGLKSRSPEADLLEPDELARWYAGLDLKQRLAVSRNLASRVRAPRATRDPATLPAVARGRLVFEQDGPRGPIALHHLKVELWDRDFGTPDDFLGEGFTDADGAFAIRYDPADAGEGDLPDLELRFFEPQHTFRKDGRVVETWRRIGSERGPDDHGGLQYDFGTVRVPYWEYDPASPLARLLVVEEGTPPTAYAPGRSLAMLKAVAPIELIKRQHQLQGRLGQAPSLAKIQADYPESTTARMERESPGSTRSDAYFGERLLNGMFSSVMDRDPEAPGDAQAFRLYLPWNAYEQDGRHCLPDVDVRLRLVEGRLLPVRIILGMREPGATAPGSPVTRRTFTPADGADWEAAKRMARVSATLDVELGNHLGQCHFNVEQYAIAAHRNLRRNPLRWLLMPHLREVVLINHSANGFLVGSTGYITRSSALTERGINKRLEHLMGSYDWKGFAPATPVCEGHRYAKAGQLFWRLLGEHIDAFFAEHGTELEAQWHEVRRFSDDLVTHSVPAFVCRYLRAKVPGKEAPWFVRSERMDLDAKAVEPPPKAVSAVTHTDSPQPGEVEALKNLCRYVIFFATFRHAWANNLQWEDAGEVLYSCLGLRWGKGGALSTEEDLDVAPEPDEATEMLWISWMLSKTNYGFILSNEEEDVHPRLLELLRAHAAEFAALGLDVRTVSSRINI
;
A
#
# COMPACT_ATOMS: atom_id res chain seq x y z
N MET A 1 -22.40 -27.50 -4.13
CA MET A 1 -21.84 -26.15 -4.40
C MET A 1 -20.76 -25.88 -3.38
N SER A 2 -19.50 -25.74 -3.81
CA SER A 2 -18.35 -25.70 -2.91
C SER A 2 -18.25 -24.37 -2.15
N THR A 3 -17.70 -24.42 -0.95
CA THR A 3 -17.36 -23.30 -0.05
C THR A 3 -16.57 -22.17 -0.73
N VAL A 4 -15.87 -22.49 -1.83
CA VAL A 4 -15.13 -21.53 -2.67
C VAL A 4 -16.07 -20.56 -3.40
N TRP A 5 -17.23 -21.04 -3.87
CA TRP A 5 -18.20 -20.20 -4.57
C TRP A 5 -18.87 -19.18 -3.62
N ARG A 6 -19.11 -19.55 -2.36
CA ARG A 6 -19.62 -18.62 -1.33
C ARG A 6 -18.60 -17.55 -0.95
N ARG A 7 -17.30 -17.89 -0.92
CA ARG A 7 -16.22 -16.93 -0.61
C ARG A 7 -16.04 -15.87 -1.69
N ILE A 8 -16.16 -16.24 -2.96
CA ILE A 8 -16.03 -15.30 -4.09
C ILE A 8 -17.21 -14.33 -4.16
N ILE A 9 -18.44 -14.79 -3.90
CA ILE A 9 -19.62 -13.91 -3.86
C ILE A 9 -19.57 -12.98 -2.63
N ALA A 10 -19.15 -13.50 -1.47
CA ALA A 10 -19.00 -12.70 -0.26
C ALA A 10 -17.89 -11.64 -0.39
N SER A 11 -16.77 -11.95 -1.05
CA SER A 11 -15.70 -10.98 -1.33
C SER A 11 -16.10 -9.90 -2.34
N LEU A 12 -17.20 -10.10 -3.06
CA LEU A 12 -17.81 -9.12 -3.97
C LEU A 12 -18.97 -8.33 -3.32
N GLY A 13 -19.21 -8.52 -2.01
CA GLY A 13 -20.23 -7.77 -1.26
C GLY A 13 -21.68 -8.22 -1.48
N LEU A 14 -21.91 -9.33 -2.16
CA LEU A 14 -23.26 -9.85 -2.43
C LEU A 14 -23.66 -10.85 -1.33
N LYS A 15 -24.49 -10.43 -0.37
CA LYS A 15 -25.13 -11.39 0.55
C LYS A 15 -26.25 -12.13 -0.20
N SER A 16 -26.26 -13.46 -0.17
CA SER A 16 -27.41 -14.22 -0.65
C SER A 16 -28.59 -14.06 0.33
N ARG A 17 -29.55 -13.22 -0.01
CA ARG A 17 -30.92 -13.31 0.48
C ARG A 17 -31.84 -13.52 -0.72
N SER A 18 -32.75 -14.50 -0.58
CA SER A 18 -33.87 -14.78 -1.47
C SER A 18 -34.86 -13.59 -1.53
N PRO A 19 -35.76 -13.57 -2.53
CA PRO A 19 -35.85 -12.49 -3.50
C PRO A 19 -36.81 -11.39 -3.06
N GLU A 20 -36.33 -10.15 -3.03
CA GLU A 20 -37.15 -8.98 -3.26
C GLU A 20 -36.84 -8.44 -4.66
N ALA A 21 -37.89 -7.98 -5.33
CA ALA A 21 -37.96 -7.76 -6.76
C ALA A 21 -37.06 -6.64 -7.29
N ASP A 22 -36.58 -6.86 -8.52
CA ASP A 22 -36.00 -5.92 -9.48
C ASP A 22 -34.80 -5.08 -9.01
N LEU A 23 -33.69 -5.77 -8.69
CA LEU A 23 -32.35 -5.19 -8.85
C LEU A 23 -31.79 -5.66 -10.20
N LEU A 24 -31.31 -4.71 -11.01
CA LEU A 24 -30.58 -5.00 -12.25
C LEU A 24 -29.49 -6.04 -11.95
N GLU A 25 -29.42 -7.10 -12.77
CA GLU A 25 -28.30 -8.04 -12.70
C GLU A 25 -26.97 -7.25 -12.92
N PRO A 26 -25.81 -7.73 -12.43
CA PRO A 26 -24.56 -6.97 -12.49
C PRO A 26 -24.22 -6.41 -13.89
N ASP A 27 -24.52 -7.17 -14.94
CA ASP A 27 -24.31 -6.77 -16.33
C ASP A 27 -25.32 -5.72 -16.83
N GLU A 28 -26.51 -5.69 -16.26
CA GLU A 28 -27.56 -4.70 -16.54
C GLU A 28 -27.28 -3.40 -15.78
N LEU A 29 -26.80 -3.51 -14.54
CA LEU A 29 -26.35 -2.37 -13.74
C LEU A 29 -25.14 -1.69 -14.40
N ALA A 30 -24.18 -2.48 -14.89
CA ALA A 30 -23.02 -1.98 -15.61
C ALA A 30 -23.41 -1.26 -16.91
N ARG A 31 -24.35 -1.82 -17.68
CA ARG A 31 -24.87 -1.19 -18.91
C ARG A 31 -25.65 0.09 -18.63
N TRP A 32 -26.49 0.09 -17.60
CA TRP A 32 -27.22 1.28 -17.16
C TRP A 32 -26.27 2.39 -16.72
N TYR A 33 -25.29 2.10 -15.85
CA TYR A 33 -24.33 3.09 -15.36
C TYR A 33 -23.40 3.62 -16.48
N ALA A 34 -23.00 2.75 -17.41
CA ALA A 34 -22.22 3.14 -18.58
C ALA A 34 -22.99 4.11 -19.51
N GLY A 35 -24.32 4.00 -19.56
CA GLY A 35 -25.20 4.91 -20.28
C GLY A 35 -25.36 6.29 -19.65
N LEU A 36 -24.93 6.48 -18.39
CA LEU A 36 -25.00 7.77 -17.70
C LEU A 36 -23.87 8.71 -18.11
N ASP A 37 -24.17 10.00 -18.26
CA ASP A 37 -23.17 11.05 -18.41
C ASP A 37 -22.44 11.35 -17.07
N LEU A 38 -21.36 12.12 -17.11
CA LEU A 38 -20.56 12.46 -15.93
C LEU A 38 -21.40 13.11 -14.82
N LYS A 39 -22.35 13.99 -15.16
CA LYS A 39 -23.18 14.70 -14.20
C LYS A 39 -24.18 13.73 -13.53
N GLN A 40 -24.74 12.81 -14.29
CA GLN A 40 -25.63 11.75 -13.82
C GLN A 40 -24.90 10.73 -12.94
N ARG A 41 -23.68 10.34 -13.33
CA ARG A 41 -22.83 9.45 -12.51
C ARG A 41 -22.48 10.09 -11.16
N LEU A 42 -22.10 11.37 -11.18
CA LEU A 42 -21.87 12.15 -9.95
C LEU A 42 -23.15 12.30 -9.12
N ALA A 43 -24.33 12.34 -9.74
CA ALA A 43 -25.62 12.39 -9.04
C ALA A 43 -25.99 11.04 -8.40
N VAL A 44 -25.74 9.92 -9.08
CA VAL A 44 -25.91 8.57 -8.51
C VAL A 44 -24.97 8.37 -7.33
N SER A 45 -23.69 8.75 -7.47
CA SER A 45 -22.71 8.71 -6.37
C SER A 45 -23.13 9.60 -5.20
N ARG A 46 -23.69 10.79 -5.47
CA ARG A 46 -24.22 11.70 -4.43
C ARG A 46 -25.49 11.20 -3.75
N ASN A 47 -26.35 10.47 -4.45
CA ASN A 47 -27.56 9.86 -3.86
C ASN A 47 -27.24 8.61 -3.03
N LEU A 48 -26.12 7.94 -3.33
CA LEU A 48 -25.58 6.84 -2.53
C LEU A 48 -24.73 7.33 -1.35
N ALA A 49 -24.20 8.56 -1.43
CA ALA A 49 -23.55 9.20 -0.30
C ALA A 49 -24.57 9.56 0.80
N SER A 50 -24.18 9.36 2.06
CA SER A 50 -25.01 9.71 3.22
C SER A 50 -25.42 11.18 3.16
N ARG A 51 -26.73 11.43 3.27
CA ARG A 51 -27.30 12.78 3.25
C ARG A 51 -26.66 13.63 4.35
N VAL A 52 -25.96 14.69 3.95
CA VAL A 52 -25.49 15.75 4.87
C VAL A 52 -26.73 16.32 5.57
N ARG A 53 -26.83 16.11 6.88
CA ARG A 53 -27.92 16.65 7.70
C ARG A 53 -27.87 18.17 7.70
N ALA A 54 -29.05 18.79 7.71
CA ALA A 54 -29.16 20.23 7.88
C ALA A 54 -28.54 20.64 9.25
N PRO A 55 -27.93 21.84 9.33
CA PRO A 55 -27.48 22.38 10.61
C PRO A 55 -28.67 22.48 11.56
N ARG A 56 -28.54 21.88 12.75
CA ARG A 56 -29.55 21.98 13.82
C ARG A 56 -29.25 23.20 14.69
N ALA A 57 -30.30 23.80 15.24
CA ALA A 57 -30.14 24.90 16.19
C ALA A 57 -29.46 24.38 17.46
N THR A 58 -28.29 24.93 17.79
CA THR A 58 -27.56 24.61 19.03
C THR A 58 -28.19 25.36 20.20
N ARG A 59 -28.73 24.61 21.18
CA ARG A 59 -29.07 25.15 22.51
C ARG A 59 -27.79 25.34 23.32
N ASP A 60 -27.77 26.34 24.19
CA ASP A 60 -26.67 26.52 25.14
C ASP A 60 -26.61 25.31 26.08
N PRO A 61 -25.53 24.50 26.06
CA PRO A 61 -25.42 23.31 26.91
C PRO A 61 -25.62 23.61 28.39
N ALA A 62 -25.25 24.80 28.87
CA ALA A 62 -25.40 25.20 30.26
C ALA A 62 -26.86 25.26 30.73
N THR A 63 -27.81 25.36 29.79
CA THR A 63 -29.24 25.45 30.06
C THR A 63 -29.96 24.09 30.05
N LEU A 64 -29.29 23.03 29.57
CA LEU A 64 -29.88 21.70 29.43
C LEU A 64 -29.87 20.93 30.77
N PRO A 65 -30.97 20.26 31.16
CA PRO A 65 -31.14 19.72 32.51
C PRO A 65 -30.38 18.41 32.77
N ALA A 66 -30.19 17.57 31.75
CA ALA A 66 -29.59 16.24 31.89
C ALA A 66 -28.16 16.16 31.34
N VAL A 67 -27.39 15.18 31.81
CA VAL A 67 -26.02 14.90 31.34
C VAL A 67 -25.75 13.40 31.22
N ALA A 68 -25.24 13.00 30.06
CA ALA A 68 -24.67 11.68 29.82
C ALA A 68 -23.14 11.78 29.79
N ARG A 69 -22.45 10.91 30.52
CA ARG A 69 -20.98 10.88 30.63
C ARG A 69 -20.43 9.51 30.28
N GLY A 70 -19.13 9.44 30.06
CA GLY A 70 -18.41 8.18 29.91
C GLY A 70 -17.01 8.42 29.39
N ARG A 71 -16.34 7.32 29.03
CA ARG A 71 -15.00 7.31 28.47
C ARG A 71 -14.90 6.29 27.35
N LEU A 72 -14.39 6.70 26.20
CA LEU A 72 -14.11 5.81 25.08
C LEU A 72 -12.63 5.41 25.07
N VAL A 73 -12.39 4.12 24.90
CA VAL A 73 -11.05 3.54 24.74
C VAL A 73 -11.04 2.59 23.55
N PHE A 74 -9.86 2.37 22.97
CA PHE A 74 -9.67 1.31 21.99
C PHE A 74 -10.01 -0.07 22.58
N GLU A 75 -10.40 -1.02 21.73
CA GLU A 75 -10.74 -2.39 22.15
C GLU A 75 -9.52 -3.06 22.80
N GLN A 76 -8.36 -2.94 22.14
CA GLN A 76 -7.11 -3.49 22.64
C GLN A 76 -6.43 -2.54 23.63
N ASP A 77 -5.93 -3.11 24.73
CA ASP A 77 -5.12 -2.38 25.70
C ASP A 77 -3.69 -2.18 25.18
N GLY A 78 -3.09 -1.06 25.58
CA GLY A 78 -1.66 -0.84 25.41
C GLY A 78 -0.86 -1.46 26.57
N PRO A 79 0.48 -1.36 26.54
CA PRO A 79 1.35 -1.89 27.58
C PRO A 79 1.08 -1.34 29.00
N ARG A 80 0.35 -0.22 29.11
CA ARG A 80 0.01 0.46 30.37
C ARG A 80 -1.51 0.45 30.67
N GLY A 81 -2.27 -0.41 30.00
CA GLY A 81 -3.73 -0.49 30.13
C GLY A 81 -4.49 0.21 29.00
N PRO A 82 -5.77 0.58 29.23
CA PRO A 82 -6.66 1.11 28.19
C PRO A 82 -6.13 2.37 27.51
N ILE A 83 -6.16 2.38 26.18
CA ILE A 83 -5.72 3.51 25.36
C ILE A 83 -6.94 4.40 25.08
N ALA A 84 -6.84 5.69 25.42
CA ALA A 84 -7.91 6.66 25.17
C ALA A 84 -8.24 6.81 23.68
N LEU A 85 -9.54 6.83 23.35
CA LEU A 85 -10.03 7.17 22.03
C LEU A 85 -10.34 8.68 21.98
N HIS A 86 -9.30 9.48 21.83
CA HIS A 86 -9.35 10.94 21.97
C HIS A 86 -10.01 11.65 20.80
N HIS A 87 -10.65 12.79 21.07
CA HIS A 87 -11.19 13.74 20.08
C HIS A 87 -12.19 13.16 19.07
N LEU A 88 -12.88 12.07 19.41
CA LEU A 88 -13.91 11.46 18.58
C LEU A 88 -15.25 12.19 18.78
N LYS A 89 -16.01 12.37 17.71
CA LYS A 89 -17.37 12.92 17.83
C LYS A 89 -18.30 11.86 18.40
N VAL A 90 -19.11 12.27 19.36
CA VAL A 90 -20.15 11.46 19.99
C VAL A 90 -21.50 12.15 19.89
N GLU A 91 -22.56 11.40 19.62
CA GLU A 91 -23.94 11.88 19.64
C GLU A 91 -24.78 11.00 20.55
N LEU A 92 -25.64 11.61 21.35
CA LEU A 92 -26.64 10.94 22.18
C LEU A 92 -27.99 10.97 21.47
N TRP A 93 -28.62 9.82 21.41
CA TRP A 93 -29.89 9.59 20.74
C TRP A 93 -30.87 8.89 21.66
N ASP A 94 -32.14 9.13 21.39
CA ASP A 94 -33.24 8.29 21.80
C ASP A 94 -33.53 7.27 20.70
N ARG A 95 -33.76 6.01 21.08
CA ARG A 95 -33.87 4.89 20.16
C ARG A 95 -35.29 4.35 20.21
N ASP A 96 -36.05 4.62 19.15
CA ASP A 96 -37.45 4.20 19.12
C ASP A 96 -37.67 2.94 18.28
N PHE A 97 -38.63 2.12 18.70
CA PHE A 97 -39.08 1.01 17.87
C PHE A 97 -40.14 1.46 16.86
N GLY A 98 -39.76 1.58 15.59
CA GLY A 98 -40.71 1.80 14.48
C GLY A 98 -40.98 3.28 14.14
N THR A 99 -40.38 4.21 14.87
CA THR A 99 -40.25 5.63 14.51
C THR A 99 -38.77 5.98 14.27
N PRO A 100 -38.47 7.10 13.58
CA PRO A 100 -37.09 7.55 13.44
C PRO A 100 -36.53 8.00 14.79
N ASP A 101 -35.37 7.48 15.17
CA ASP A 101 -34.63 7.88 16.38
C ASP A 101 -34.52 9.41 16.54
N ASP A 102 -34.65 9.87 17.78
CA ASP A 102 -34.57 11.29 18.14
C ASP A 102 -33.19 11.70 18.67
N PHE A 103 -32.79 12.94 18.39
CA PHE A 103 -31.47 13.42 18.76
C PHE A 103 -31.52 14.23 20.04
N LEU A 104 -30.68 13.86 21.00
CA LEU A 104 -30.66 14.46 22.32
C LEU A 104 -29.49 15.45 22.49
N GLY A 105 -28.32 15.15 21.91
CA GLY A 105 -27.17 16.04 21.99
C GLY A 105 -25.91 15.49 21.33
N GLU A 106 -24.87 16.32 21.25
CA GLU A 106 -23.57 15.91 20.72
C GLU A 106 -22.41 16.49 21.53
N GLY A 107 -21.23 15.91 21.35
CA GLY A 107 -19.99 16.37 21.95
C GLY A 107 -18.78 15.67 21.34
N PHE A 108 -17.65 15.82 21.99
CA PHE A 108 -16.41 15.16 21.62
C PHE A 108 -15.75 14.55 22.83
N THR A 109 -15.02 13.45 22.64
CA THR A 109 -14.10 12.99 23.68
C THR A 109 -12.92 13.95 23.83
N ASP A 110 -12.41 14.09 25.06
CA ASP A 110 -11.17 14.82 25.36
C ASP A 110 -9.92 13.96 25.10
N ALA A 111 -8.74 14.43 25.55
CA ALA A 111 -7.47 13.74 25.38
C ALA A 111 -7.38 12.40 26.15
N ASP A 112 -8.20 12.22 27.18
CA ASP A 112 -8.29 11.00 27.98
C ASP A 112 -9.42 10.07 27.51
N GLY A 113 -10.13 10.47 26.45
CA GLY A 113 -11.26 9.74 25.87
C GLY A 113 -12.58 10.01 26.60
N ALA A 114 -12.61 10.91 27.58
CA ALA A 114 -13.81 11.19 28.36
C ALA A 114 -14.75 12.15 27.62
N PHE A 115 -16.06 11.99 27.80
CA PHE A 115 -17.07 12.88 27.23
C PHE A 115 -18.15 13.23 28.26
N ALA A 116 -18.81 14.36 28.03
CA ALA A 116 -20.01 14.77 28.75
C ALA A 116 -20.96 15.50 27.78
N ILE A 117 -22.09 14.88 27.46
CA ILE A 117 -23.12 15.42 26.57
C ILE A 117 -24.28 15.90 27.45
N ARG A 118 -24.62 17.19 27.37
CA ARG A 118 -25.82 17.71 28.02
C ARG A 118 -27.00 17.64 27.05
N TYR A 119 -28.17 17.26 27.55
CA TYR A 119 -29.37 17.04 26.74
C TYR A 119 -30.65 17.38 27.52
N ASP A 120 -31.76 17.52 26.81
CA ASP A 120 -33.10 17.67 27.38
C ASP A 120 -33.88 16.36 27.14
N PRO A 121 -34.27 15.63 28.20
CA PRO A 121 -35.07 14.40 28.03
C PRO A 121 -36.38 14.63 27.27
N ALA A 122 -36.93 15.85 27.28
CA ALA A 122 -38.14 16.16 26.52
C ALA A 122 -37.94 16.11 24.99
N ASP A 123 -36.69 16.07 24.51
CA ASP A 123 -36.39 15.88 23.09
C ASP A 123 -36.68 14.44 22.60
N ALA A 124 -36.91 13.49 23.51
CA ALA A 124 -37.40 12.14 23.23
C ALA A 124 -38.81 12.13 22.62
N GLY A 125 -39.60 13.16 22.91
CA GLY A 125 -41.01 13.21 22.53
C GLY A 125 -41.91 13.48 23.73
N GLU A 126 -43.15 13.91 23.45
CA GLU A 126 -44.10 14.25 24.50
C GLU A 126 -44.57 12.98 25.25
N GLY A 127 -44.19 12.89 26.53
CA GLY A 127 -44.55 11.77 27.39
C GLY A 127 -43.62 10.56 27.27
N ASP A 128 -42.51 10.69 26.52
CA ASP A 128 -41.52 9.64 26.33
C ASP A 128 -40.35 9.79 27.32
N LEU A 129 -39.76 8.67 27.72
CA LEU A 129 -38.51 8.63 28.48
C LEU A 129 -37.43 8.06 27.56
N PRO A 130 -36.27 8.74 27.40
CA PRO A 130 -35.33 8.36 26.35
C PRO A 130 -34.70 6.98 26.58
N ASP A 131 -34.74 6.17 25.53
CA ASP A 131 -33.98 4.94 25.33
C ASP A 131 -32.57 5.28 24.83
N LEU A 132 -31.67 5.61 25.76
CA LEU A 132 -30.37 6.21 25.42
C LEU A 132 -29.53 5.32 24.49
N GLU A 133 -29.03 5.89 23.40
CA GLU A 133 -28.00 5.30 22.54
C GLU A 133 -26.88 6.32 22.30
N LEU A 134 -25.64 5.91 22.61
CA LEU A 134 -24.45 6.69 22.30
C LEU A 134 -23.90 6.26 20.94
N ARG A 135 -23.76 7.20 20.01
CA ARG A 135 -23.27 6.94 18.64
C ARG A 135 -21.91 7.60 18.45
N PHE A 136 -20.99 6.88 17.81
CA PHE A 136 -19.61 7.32 17.59
C PHE A 136 -19.39 7.66 16.11
N PHE A 137 -18.69 8.76 15.84
CA PHE A 137 -18.45 9.22 14.48
C PHE A 137 -16.99 9.60 14.25
N GLU A 138 -16.48 9.18 13.09
CA GLU A 138 -15.19 9.63 12.58
C GLU A 138 -15.37 10.76 11.56
N PRO A 139 -14.39 11.67 11.44
CA PRO A 139 -14.45 12.74 10.47
C PRO A 139 -14.03 12.27 9.07
N GLN A 140 -14.76 12.73 8.06
CA GLN A 140 -14.44 12.65 6.64
C GLN A 140 -14.20 14.07 6.11
N HIS A 141 -13.66 14.20 4.91
CA HIS A 141 -13.55 15.50 4.26
C HIS A 141 -13.56 15.40 2.74
N THR A 142 -13.97 16.50 2.12
CA THR A 142 -13.74 16.82 0.71
C THR A 142 -13.22 18.25 0.61
N PHE A 143 -12.71 18.63 -0.55
CA PHE A 143 -12.26 19.98 -0.85
C PHE A 143 -13.15 20.61 -1.91
N ARG A 144 -13.53 21.87 -1.66
CA ARG A 144 -14.03 22.74 -2.72
C ARG A 144 -12.90 23.10 -3.68
N LYS A 145 -13.27 23.58 -4.87
CA LYS A 145 -12.31 24.04 -5.89
C LYS A 145 -11.39 25.17 -5.41
N ASP A 146 -11.80 25.95 -4.41
CA ASP A 146 -11.02 27.03 -3.81
C ASP A 146 -10.10 26.56 -2.66
N GLY A 147 -10.02 25.25 -2.41
CA GLY A 147 -9.19 24.68 -1.35
C GLY A 147 -9.88 24.61 0.03
N ARG A 148 -11.09 25.16 0.17
CA ARG A 148 -11.81 25.08 1.45
C ARG A 148 -12.28 23.66 1.74
N VAL A 149 -11.96 23.18 2.94
CA VAL A 149 -12.41 21.88 3.44
C VAL A 149 -13.92 21.87 3.70
N VAL A 150 -14.56 20.74 3.38
CA VAL A 150 -15.94 20.42 3.75
C VAL A 150 -15.91 19.12 4.54
N GLU A 151 -16.17 19.22 5.84
CA GLU A 151 -16.17 18.06 6.74
C GLU A 151 -17.54 17.38 6.77
N THR A 152 -17.52 16.06 6.80
CA THR A 152 -18.70 15.23 7.04
C THR A 152 -18.38 14.16 8.09
N TRP A 153 -19.39 13.53 8.67
CA TRP A 153 -19.20 12.57 9.75
C TRP A 153 -19.76 11.21 9.35
N ARG A 154 -18.99 10.14 9.59
CA ARG A 154 -19.41 8.75 9.34
C ARG A 154 -19.58 8.04 10.66
N ARG A 155 -20.76 7.45 10.90
CA ARG A 155 -21.02 6.60 12.07
C ARG A 155 -20.14 5.35 11.98
N ILE A 156 -19.39 5.07 13.04
CA ILE A 156 -18.51 3.89 13.13
C ILE A 156 -19.00 2.84 14.14
N GLY A 157 -19.93 3.21 15.02
CA GLY A 157 -20.49 2.29 16.01
C GLY A 157 -21.48 3.00 16.93
N SER A 158 -21.93 2.26 17.92
CA SER A 158 -22.79 2.76 19.00
C SER A 158 -22.78 1.85 20.21
N GLU A 159 -23.10 2.41 21.36
CA GLU A 159 -23.30 1.72 22.63
C GLU A 159 -24.72 1.98 23.13
N ARG A 160 -25.40 0.93 23.59
CA ARG A 160 -26.76 1.05 24.14
C ARG A 160 -26.68 1.43 25.61
N GLY A 161 -27.39 2.49 25.97
CA GLY A 161 -27.68 2.86 27.35
C GLY A 161 -28.97 2.18 27.86
N PRO A 162 -29.50 2.65 29.00
CA PRO A 162 -30.75 2.16 29.56
C PRO A 162 -31.95 2.59 28.70
N ASP A 163 -32.95 1.72 28.69
CA ASP A 163 -34.29 2.04 28.21
C ASP A 163 -35.07 2.82 29.30
N ASP A 164 -36.06 3.62 28.91
CA ASP A 164 -36.92 4.44 29.79
C ASP A 164 -36.14 5.32 30.80
N HIS A 165 -35.10 6.04 30.36
CA HIS A 165 -34.23 6.77 31.29
C HIS A 165 -34.88 8.03 31.89
N GLY A 166 -35.51 7.89 33.06
CA GLY A 166 -36.07 9.01 33.84
C GLY A 166 -35.08 9.82 34.69
N GLY A 167 -33.77 9.56 34.58
CA GLY A 167 -32.73 10.23 35.36
C GLY A 167 -32.18 11.50 34.69
N LEU A 168 -31.60 12.42 35.48
CA LEU A 168 -30.88 13.58 34.95
C LEU A 168 -29.38 13.32 34.73
N GLN A 169 -28.88 12.16 35.16
CA GLN A 169 -27.49 11.78 35.04
C GLN A 169 -27.38 10.32 34.63
N TYR A 170 -26.58 10.06 33.60
CA TYR A 170 -26.22 8.72 33.19
C TYR A 170 -24.72 8.65 32.90
N ASP A 171 -24.09 7.53 33.27
CA ASP A 171 -22.69 7.25 32.98
C ASP A 171 -22.60 5.92 32.23
N PHE A 172 -22.14 6.00 30.98
CA PHE A 172 -21.84 4.83 30.14
C PHE A 172 -20.60 4.06 30.63
N GLY A 173 -19.85 4.60 31.60
CA GLY A 173 -18.62 4.02 32.09
C GLY A 173 -17.51 4.07 31.04
N THR A 174 -16.61 3.09 31.07
CA THR A 174 -15.57 2.92 30.03
C THR A 174 -16.08 1.99 28.94
N VAL A 175 -16.29 2.54 27.75
CA VAL A 175 -16.74 1.81 26.56
C VAL A 175 -15.53 1.49 25.68
N ARG A 176 -15.37 0.21 25.36
CA ARG A 176 -14.34 -0.28 24.43
C ARG A 176 -14.88 -0.27 23.00
N VAL A 177 -14.10 0.27 22.07
CA VAL A 177 -14.51 0.43 20.67
C VAL A 177 -13.50 -0.26 19.75
N PRO A 178 -13.90 -1.26 18.95
CA PRO A 178 -13.02 -1.93 17.99
C PRO A 178 -12.78 -1.01 16.78
N TYR A 179 -11.84 -0.07 16.93
CA TYR A 179 -11.59 0.99 15.95
C TYR A 179 -10.15 0.95 15.48
N TRP A 180 -9.96 0.54 14.22
CA TRP A 180 -8.63 0.44 13.59
C TRP A 180 -7.62 -0.33 14.47
N GLU A 181 -8.01 -1.52 14.91
CA GLU A 181 -7.15 -2.33 15.78
C GLU A 181 -6.00 -2.97 15.02
N TYR A 182 -4.81 -3.02 15.63
CA TYR A 182 -3.69 -3.77 15.06
C TYR A 182 -3.94 -5.27 15.19
N ASP A 183 -3.46 -6.05 14.22
CA ASP A 183 -3.48 -7.50 14.29
C ASP A 183 -2.37 -8.01 15.23
N PRO A 184 -2.70 -8.52 16.43
CA PRO A 184 -1.69 -8.98 17.38
C PRO A 184 -0.99 -10.28 16.93
N ALA A 185 -1.54 -10.98 15.93
CA ALA A 185 -0.93 -12.18 15.35
C ALA A 185 0.09 -11.86 14.27
N SER A 186 0.12 -10.64 13.76
CA SER A 186 1.08 -10.22 12.74
C SER A 186 2.35 -9.65 13.37
N PRO A 187 3.55 -10.04 12.89
CA PRO A 187 4.78 -9.35 13.28
C PRO A 187 4.88 -7.95 12.66
N LEU A 188 4.09 -7.66 11.62
CA LEU A 188 4.04 -6.37 10.95
C LEU A 188 2.87 -5.54 11.53
N ALA A 189 2.95 -4.21 11.44
CA ALA A 189 1.86 -3.31 11.78
C ALA A 189 0.72 -3.40 10.75
N ARG A 190 -0.11 -4.46 10.86
CA ARG A 190 -1.26 -4.76 10.01
C ARG A 190 -2.56 -4.45 10.72
N LEU A 191 -3.60 -4.13 9.95
CA LEU A 191 -4.94 -3.96 10.49
C LEU A 191 -5.58 -5.33 10.80
N LEU A 192 -6.18 -5.47 11.98
CA LEU A 192 -7.02 -6.59 12.33
C LEU A 192 -8.35 -6.52 11.55
N VAL A 193 -8.54 -7.46 10.63
CA VAL A 193 -9.80 -7.66 9.91
C VAL A 193 -10.29 -9.07 10.21
N VAL A 194 -11.29 -9.19 11.09
CA VAL A 194 -11.87 -10.47 11.49
C VAL A 194 -12.72 -11.07 10.35
N GLU A 195 -12.72 -12.40 10.19
CA GLU A 195 -13.37 -13.10 9.05
C GLU A 195 -14.86 -12.77 8.87
N GLU A 196 -15.56 -12.40 9.94
CA GLU A 196 -16.99 -12.06 9.96
C GLU A 196 -17.24 -10.53 10.04
N GLY A 197 -16.18 -9.73 10.11
CA GLY A 197 -16.23 -8.29 10.31
C GLY A 197 -16.29 -7.49 9.02
N THR A 198 -16.94 -6.33 9.06
CA THR A 198 -16.79 -5.33 7.98
C THR A 198 -15.50 -4.56 8.25
N PRO A 199 -14.56 -4.46 7.29
CA PRO A 199 -13.40 -3.61 7.46
C PRO A 199 -13.83 -2.18 7.84
N PRO A 200 -13.02 -1.41 8.57
CA PRO A 200 -13.40 -0.08 8.98
C PRO A 200 -13.60 0.85 7.79
N THR A 201 -13.15 0.49 6.57
CA THR A 201 -13.39 1.27 5.35
C THR A 201 -13.94 0.40 4.24
N ALA A 202 -14.49 1.02 3.19
CA ALA A 202 -14.94 0.33 1.99
C ALA A 202 -14.31 1.02 0.77
N TYR A 203 -14.13 0.26 -0.31
CA TYR A 203 -13.76 0.86 -1.59
C TYR A 203 -14.86 1.81 -2.08
N ALA A 204 -14.45 2.90 -2.70
CA ALA A 204 -15.38 3.70 -3.49
C ALA A 204 -16.07 2.83 -4.56
N PRO A 205 -17.40 3.00 -4.81
CA PRO A 205 -18.11 2.21 -5.81
C PRO A 205 -17.48 2.25 -7.21
N GLY A 206 -16.90 3.39 -7.60
CA GLY A 206 -16.22 3.54 -8.89
C GLY A 206 -14.98 2.66 -9.04
N ARG A 207 -14.28 2.35 -7.93
CA ARG A 207 -13.15 1.42 -7.93
C ARG A 207 -13.59 -0.02 -8.22
N SER A 208 -14.73 -0.46 -7.69
CA SER A 208 -15.26 -1.80 -7.98
C SER A 208 -15.60 -1.95 -9.46
N LEU A 209 -16.19 -0.91 -10.07
CA LEU A 209 -16.50 -0.88 -11.50
C LEU A 209 -15.24 -0.86 -12.38
N ALA A 210 -14.22 -0.09 -11.99
CA ALA A 210 -12.94 -0.04 -12.72
C ALA A 210 -12.27 -1.42 -12.78
N MET A 211 -12.27 -2.15 -11.66
CA MET A 211 -11.73 -3.52 -11.59
C MET A 211 -12.50 -4.47 -12.50
N LEU A 212 -13.84 -4.47 -12.43
CA LEU A 212 -14.66 -5.31 -13.30
C LEU A 212 -14.36 -5.05 -14.78
N LYS A 213 -14.25 -3.78 -15.18
CA LYS A 213 -13.95 -3.39 -16.56
C LYS A 213 -12.57 -3.86 -17.02
N ALA A 214 -11.56 -3.77 -16.16
CA ALA A 214 -10.19 -4.17 -16.50
C ALA A 214 -10.02 -5.69 -16.58
N VAL A 215 -10.69 -6.43 -15.68
CA VAL A 215 -10.43 -7.86 -15.45
C VAL A 215 -11.39 -8.78 -16.18
N ALA A 216 -12.65 -8.39 -16.40
CA ALA A 216 -13.64 -9.28 -17.01
C ALA A 216 -13.19 -9.93 -18.34
N PRO A 217 -12.54 -9.21 -19.29
CA PRO A 217 -12.08 -9.82 -20.53
C PRO A 217 -11.01 -10.90 -20.31
N ILE A 218 -10.06 -10.67 -19.41
CA ILE A 218 -8.92 -11.56 -19.18
C ILE A 218 -9.22 -12.68 -18.17
N GLU A 219 -10.24 -12.54 -17.33
CA GLU A 219 -10.70 -13.60 -16.42
C GLU A 219 -11.18 -14.81 -17.21
N LEU A 220 -11.91 -14.59 -18.31
CA LEU A 220 -12.37 -15.67 -19.18
C LEU A 220 -11.21 -16.45 -19.81
N ILE A 221 -10.17 -15.73 -20.27
CA ILE A 221 -8.95 -16.32 -20.82
C ILE A 221 -8.27 -17.23 -19.77
N LYS A 222 -8.02 -16.71 -18.57
CA LYS A 222 -7.44 -17.48 -17.47
C LYS A 222 -8.26 -18.73 -17.18
N ARG A 223 -9.57 -18.60 -16.99
CA ARG A 223 -10.47 -19.72 -16.66
C ARG A 223 -10.48 -20.79 -17.73
N GLN A 224 -10.42 -20.40 -19.01
CA GLN A 224 -10.33 -21.34 -20.12
C GLN A 224 -9.03 -22.15 -20.06
N HIS A 225 -7.88 -21.49 -19.88
CA HIS A 225 -6.59 -22.17 -19.75
C HIS A 225 -6.56 -23.15 -18.56
N GLN A 226 -7.07 -22.73 -17.41
CA GLN A 226 -7.15 -23.56 -16.21
C GLN A 226 -8.06 -24.78 -16.40
N LEU A 227 -9.19 -24.61 -17.08
CA LEU A 227 -10.09 -25.71 -17.41
C LEU A 227 -9.43 -26.69 -18.38
N GLN A 228 -8.77 -26.19 -19.42
CA GLN A 228 -8.00 -27.01 -20.36
C GLN A 228 -6.91 -27.82 -19.64
N GLY A 229 -6.18 -27.20 -18.71
CA GLY A 229 -5.19 -27.88 -17.88
C GLY A 229 -5.78 -29.02 -17.05
N ARG A 230 -6.93 -28.80 -16.39
CA ARG A 230 -7.65 -29.85 -15.63
C ARG A 230 -8.15 -31.01 -16.49
N LEU A 231 -8.33 -30.79 -17.79
CA LEU A 231 -8.72 -31.80 -18.76
C LEU A 231 -7.51 -32.49 -19.42
N GLY A 232 -6.27 -32.19 -18.98
CA GLY A 232 -5.05 -32.75 -19.58
C GLY A 232 -4.70 -32.16 -20.95
N GLN A 233 -5.26 -31.00 -21.29
CA GLN A 233 -5.10 -30.31 -22.57
C GLN A 233 -4.53 -28.90 -22.38
N ALA A 234 -3.62 -28.73 -21.42
CA ALA A 234 -3.03 -27.43 -21.11
C ALA A 234 -2.48 -26.74 -22.38
N PRO A 235 -2.81 -25.45 -22.62
CA PRO A 235 -2.26 -24.72 -23.75
C PRO A 235 -0.75 -24.53 -23.60
N SER A 236 -0.04 -24.45 -24.74
CA SER A 236 1.38 -24.09 -24.75
C SER A 236 1.61 -22.67 -24.21
N LEU A 237 2.81 -22.38 -23.70
CA LEU A 237 3.18 -21.03 -23.24
C LEU A 237 3.02 -19.97 -24.34
N ALA A 238 3.36 -20.30 -25.60
CA ALA A 238 3.16 -19.42 -26.74
C ALA A 238 1.67 -19.10 -26.97
N LYS A 239 0.79 -20.10 -26.83
CA LYS A 239 -0.67 -19.90 -26.92
C LYS A 239 -1.18 -19.05 -25.76
N ILE A 240 -0.75 -19.34 -24.53
CA ILE A 240 -1.11 -18.55 -23.34
C ILE A 240 -0.72 -17.09 -23.57
N GLN A 241 0.53 -16.82 -23.96
CA GLN A 241 1.03 -15.46 -24.19
C GLN A 241 0.21 -14.73 -25.27
N ALA A 242 -0.16 -15.41 -26.35
CA ALA A 242 -0.92 -14.83 -27.46
C ALA A 242 -2.39 -14.53 -27.14
N ASP A 243 -2.96 -15.17 -26.11
CA ASP A 243 -4.35 -14.95 -25.72
C ASP A 243 -4.53 -13.72 -24.83
N TYR A 244 -3.48 -13.28 -24.15
CA TYR A 244 -3.49 -12.01 -23.41
C TYR A 244 -3.18 -10.84 -24.33
N PRO A 245 -3.51 -9.60 -23.91
CA PRO A 245 -3.05 -8.39 -24.60
C PRO A 245 -1.52 -8.41 -24.83
N GLU A 246 -1.02 -7.60 -25.74
CA GLU A 246 0.44 -7.54 -25.97
C GLU A 246 1.12 -6.63 -24.93
N SER A 247 2.19 -7.12 -24.30
CA SER A 247 3.07 -6.34 -23.40
C SER A 247 4.16 -5.58 -24.18
N THR A 248 4.80 -4.60 -23.55
CA THR A 248 5.89 -3.86 -24.20
C THR A 248 7.05 -4.76 -24.61
N THR A 249 7.47 -5.70 -23.78
CA THR A 249 8.61 -6.56 -24.14
C THR A 249 8.27 -7.49 -25.29
N ALA A 250 7.07 -8.09 -25.30
CA ALA A 250 6.59 -8.91 -26.42
C ALA A 250 6.50 -8.12 -27.73
N ARG A 251 5.98 -6.88 -27.66
CA ARG A 251 5.94 -5.96 -28.82
C ARG A 251 7.33 -5.66 -29.36
N MET A 252 8.26 -5.31 -28.47
CA MET A 252 9.64 -4.97 -28.84
C MET A 252 10.38 -6.16 -29.45
N GLU A 253 10.18 -7.36 -28.94
CA GLU A 253 10.77 -8.59 -29.51
C GLU A 253 10.19 -8.93 -30.89
N ARG A 254 8.89 -8.70 -31.11
CA ARG A 254 8.28 -8.87 -32.43
C ARG A 254 8.85 -7.87 -33.45
N GLU A 255 9.07 -6.63 -33.04
CA GLU A 255 9.56 -5.55 -33.92
C GLU A 255 11.08 -5.60 -34.13
N SER A 256 11.83 -6.00 -33.11
CA SER A 256 13.28 -6.10 -33.11
C SER A 256 13.72 -7.29 -32.23
N PRO A 257 13.80 -8.50 -32.80
CA PRO A 257 14.20 -9.70 -32.06
C PRO A 257 15.54 -9.54 -31.31
N GLY A 258 15.56 -9.95 -30.05
CA GLY A 258 16.68 -9.84 -29.11
C GLY A 258 16.84 -8.47 -28.42
N SER A 259 16.03 -7.47 -28.77
CA SER A 259 16.18 -6.10 -28.24
C SER A 259 16.05 -6.02 -26.73
N THR A 260 15.09 -6.74 -26.15
CA THR A 260 14.83 -6.75 -24.71
C THR A 260 15.75 -7.71 -23.94
N ARG A 261 16.47 -8.57 -24.65
CA ARG A 261 17.48 -9.47 -24.06
C ARG A 261 18.88 -8.83 -24.01
N SER A 262 19.05 -7.69 -24.69
CA SER A 262 20.32 -6.96 -24.72
C SER A 262 20.79 -6.47 -23.34
N ASP A 263 22.10 -6.34 -23.18
CA ASP A 263 22.75 -5.80 -21.96
C ASP A 263 22.29 -4.36 -21.66
N ALA A 264 22.08 -3.57 -22.73
CA ALA A 264 21.60 -2.20 -22.61
C ALA A 264 20.16 -2.15 -22.08
N TYR A 265 19.27 -3.03 -22.55
CA TYR A 265 17.90 -3.08 -22.03
C TYR A 265 17.87 -3.58 -20.58
N PHE A 266 18.69 -4.57 -20.23
CA PHE A 266 18.82 -5.04 -18.84
C PHE A 266 19.14 -3.89 -17.88
N GLY A 267 20.17 -3.08 -18.18
CA GLY A 267 20.50 -1.92 -17.36
C GLY A 267 19.47 -0.80 -17.41
N GLU A 268 18.80 -0.60 -18.55
CA GLU A 268 17.68 0.36 -18.68
C GLU A 268 16.54 0.00 -17.73
N ARG A 269 16.14 -1.27 -17.68
CA ARG A 269 15.05 -1.72 -16.80
C ARG A 269 15.44 -1.65 -15.33
N LEU A 270 16.69 -1.93 -14.97
CA LEU A 270 17.15 -1.77 -13.58
C LEU A 270 17.02 -0.33 -13.09
N LEU A 271 17.23 0.66 -13.96
CA LEU A 271 17.09 2.08 -13.61
C LEU A 271 15.65 2.58 -13.73
N ASN A 272 14.95 2.25 -14.80
CA ASN A 272 13.70 2.91 -15.19
C ASN A 272 12.48 2.00 -15.31
N GLY A 273 12.66 0.67 -15.21
CA GLY A 273 11.54 -0.27 -15.19
C GLY A 273 10.84 -0.29 -13.84
N MET A 274 9.96 -1.27 -13.66
CA MET A 274 9.34 -1.56 -12.37
C MET A 274 10.42 -1.73 -11.29
N PHE A 275 11.58 -2.31 -11.63
CA PHE A 275 12.69 -2.59 -10.71
C PHE A 275 13.20 -1.34 -9.98
N SER A 276 13.34 -0.20 -10.67
CA SER A 276 13.71 1.10 -10.11
C SER A 276 14.77 1.02 -8.98
N SER A 277 15.82 0.25 -9.24
CA SER A 277 16.71 -0.26 -8.20
C SER A 277 17.70 0.80 -7.73
N VAL A 278 17.90 0.89 -6.41
CA VAL A 278 18.92 1.78 -5.82
C VAL A 278 20.31 1.20 -6.10
N MET A 279 21.11 1.93 -6.87
CA MET A 279 22.45 1.49 -7.29
C MET A 279 23.53 1.96 -6.32
N ASP A 280 24.14 1.03 -5.59
CA ASP A 280 25.37 1.31 -4.85
C ASP A 280 26.56 1.38 -5.82
N ARG A 281 27.60 2.17 -5.47
CA ARG A 281 28.89 2.05 -6.17
C ARG A 281 29.52 0.70 -5.84
N ASP A 282 30.41 0.25 -6.71
CA ASP A 282 31.09 -1.01 -6.49
C ASP A 282 32.11 -0.91 -5.33
N PRO A 283 31.92 -1.61 -4.20
CA PRO A 283 32.88 -1.61 -3.09
C PRO A 283 34.21 -2.31 -3.42
N GLU A 284 34.28 -3.11 -4.49
CA GLU A 284 35.51 -3.74 -5.01
C GLU A 284 36.23 -2.85 -6.02
N ALA A 285 35.60 -1.76 -6.48
CA ALA A 285 36.21 -0.76 -7.36
C ALA A 285 35.98 0.67 -6.81
N PRO A 286 36.42 0.98 -5.57
CA PRO A 286 36.08 2.24 -4.90
C PRO A 286 36.62 3.50 -5.59
N GLY A 287 37.62 3.37 -6.46
CA GLY A 287 38.17 4.47 -7.26
C GLY A 287 37.44 4.71 -8.58
N ASP A 288 36.46 3.88 -8.94
CA ASP A 288 35.76 3.95 -10.22
C ASP A 288 34.35 4.50 -10.06
N ALA A 289 34.20 5.79 -10.30
CA ALA A 289 32.91 6.48 -10.28
C ALA A 289 31.96 6.08 -11.43
N GLN A 290 32.28 5.06 -12.23
CA GLN A 290 31.39 4.46 -13.21
C GLN A 290 31.02 3.02 -12.86
N ALA A 291 31.57 2.43 -11.79
CA ALA A 291 31.28 1.08 -11.35
C ALA A 291 30.16 1.04 -10.29
N PHE A 292 29.24 0.10 -10.45
CA PHE A 292 28.07 -0.09 -9.59
C PHE A 292 27.87 -1.57 -9.24
N ARG A 293 27.13 -1.80 -8.16
CA ARG A 293 26.77 -3.13 -7.69
C ARG A 293 25.31 -3.21 -7.29
N LEU A 294 24.65 -4.29 -7.73
CA LEU A 294 23.36 -4.74 -7.22
C LEU A 294 23.54 -6.12 -6.59
N TYR A 295 23.15 -6.28 -5.32
CA TYR A 295 23.29 -7.53 -4.59
C TYR A 295 21.97 -7.97 -3.95
N LEU A 296 21.51 -9.18 -4.32
CA LEU A 296 20.26 -9.80 -3.85
C LEU A 296 20.59 -11.09 -3.07
N PRO A 297 20.60 -11.03 -1.71
CA PRO A 297 21.07 -12.12 -0.86
C PRO A 297 19.97 -13.15 -0.53
N TRP A 298 19.48 -13.87 -1.54
CA TRP A 298 18.40 -14.85 -1.38
C TRP A 298 18.72 -16.06 -0.51
N ASN A 299 20.01 -16.35 -0.29
CA ASN A 299 20.43 -17.44 0.59
C ASN A 299 20.06 -17.18 2.06
N ALA A 300 19.68 -15.94 2.43
CA ALA A 300 19.22 -15.61 3.78
C ALA A 300 17.83 -16.17 4.11
N TYR A 301 17.09 -16.71 3.14
CA TYR A 301 15.68 -17.10 3.31
C TYR A 301 15.45 -18.58 2.97
N GLU A 302 14.36 -19.14 3.50
CA GLU A 302 13.96 -20.52 3.24
C GLU A 302 13.38 -20.61 1.82
N GLN A 303 13.78 -21.65 1.09
CA GLN A 303 13.38 -21.88 -0.30
C GLN A 303 12.58 -23.17 -0.43
N ASP A 304 11.75 -23.28 -1.46
CA ASP A 304 10.81 -24.38 -1.66
C ASP A 304 11.44 -25.67 -2.21
N GLY A 305 12.65 -25.57 -2.78
CA GLY A 305 13.35 -26.67 -3.42
C GLY A 305 12.86 -27.05 -4.81
N ARG A 306 11.76 -26.43 -5.30
CA ARG A 306 11.23 -26.62 -6.67
C ARG A 306 11.86 -25.64 -7.65
N HIS A 307 12.04 -24.40 -7.20
CA HIS A 307 12.65 -23.35 -8.01
C HIS A 307 14.14 -23.17 -7.68
N CYS A 308 14.85 -22.47 -8.56
CA CYS A 308 16.21 -22.03 -8.34
C CYS A 308 16.23 -20.52 -8.07
N LEU A 309 16.73 -20.13 -6.89
CA LEU A 309 16.91 -18.72 -6.52
C LEU A 309 18.28 -18.53 -5.82
N PRO A 310 19.35 -18.31 -6.59
CA PRO A 310 20.69 -18.14 -6.04
C PRO A 310 20.86 -16.75 -5.42
N ASP A 311 21.90 -16.56 -4.60
CA ASP A 311 22.38 -15.19 -4.34
C ASP A 311 22.79 -14.57 -5.68
N VAL A 312 22.37 -13.34 -5.97
CA VAL A 312 22.71 -12.63 -7.21
C VAL A 312 23.57 -11.42 -6.89
N ASP A 313 24.77 -11.35 -7.47
CA ASP A 313 25.67 -10.20 -7.39
C ASP A 313 26.01 -9.71 -8.80
N VAL A 314 25.37 -8.61 -9.21
CA VAL A 314 25.56 -7.99 -10.53
C VAL A 314 26.53 -6.83 -10.39
N ARG A 315 27.62 -6.86 -11.15
CA ARG A 315 28.52 -5.72 -11.34
C ARG A 315 28.16 -5.02 -12.63
N LEU A 316 27.99 -3.71 -12.54
CA LEU A 316 27.58 -2.88 -13.66
C LEU A 316 28.59 -1.75 -13.87
N ARG A 317 28.66 -1.25 -15.10
CA ARG A 317 29.47 -0.10 -15.47
C ARG A 317 28.65 0.87 -16.31
N LEU A 318 28.79 2.17 -16.04
CA LEU A 318 28.27 3.20 -16.94
C LEU A 318 29.23 3.39 -18.12
N VAL A 319 28.73 3.19 -19.33
CA VAL A 319 29.46 3.34 -20.59
C VAL A 319 28.59 4.17 -21.52
N GLU A 320 29.11 5.32 -21.97
CA GLU A 320 28.39 6.24 -22.88
C GLU A 320 26.97 6.58 -22.40
N GLY A 321 26.81 6.84 -21.10
CA GLY A 321 25.52 7.18 -20.50
C GLY A 321 24.55 6.00 -20.31
N ARG A 322 24.95 4.77 -20.65
CA ARG A 322 24.16 3.53 -20.46
C ARG A 322 24.76 2.67 -19.36
N LEU A 323 23.93 2.16 -18.46
CA LEU A 323 24.36 1.22 -17.43
C LEU A 323 24.39 -0.18 -18.04
N LEU A 324 25.54 -0.84 -18.04
CA LEU A 324 25.72 -2.17 -18.65
C LEU A 324 26.16 -3.18 -17.58
N PRO A 325 25.58 -4.38 -17.54
CA PRO A 325 26.11 -5.47 -16.74
C PRO A 325 27.46 -5.93 -17.31
N VAL A 326 28.48 -6.04 -16.47
CA VAL A 326 29.83 -6.50 -16.88
C VAL A 326 30.22 -7.83 -16.26
N ARG A 327 29.58 -8.21 -15.14
CA ARG A 327 29.82 -9.47 -14.45
C ARG A 327 28.59 -9.85 -13.62
N ILE A 328 28.15 -11.10 -13.71
CA ILE A 328 27.09 -11.66 -12.85
C ILE A 328 27.69 -12.83 -12.08
N ILE A 329 27.58 -12.79 -10.75
CA ILE A 329 28.02 -13.88 -9.87
C ILE A 329 26.78 -14.47 -9.21
N LEU A 330 26.62 -15.79 -9.34
CA LEU A 330 25.51 -16.54 -8.78
C LEU A 330 26.00 -17.46 -7.66
N GLY A 331 25.46 -17.31 -6.46
CA GLY A 331 25.67 -18.21 -5.33
C GLY A 331 24.61 -19.31 -5.34
N MET A 332 24.90 -20.40 -6.03
CA MET A 332 23.97 -21.51 -6.28
C MET A 332 23.90 -22.45 -5.07
N ARG A 333 22.71 -22.73 -4.56
CA ARG A 333 22.49 -23.87 -3.67
C ARG A 333 22.49 -25.18 -4.47
N GLU A 334 22.82 -26.28 -3.80
CA GLU A 334 22.56 -27.61 -4.35
C GLU A 334 21.05 -27.83 -4.54
N PRO A 335 20.61 -28.54 -5.60
CA PRO A 335 19.20 -28.86 -5.81
C PRO A 335 18.59 -29.54 -4.57
N GLY A 336 17.43 -29.05 -4.13
CA GLY A 336 16.73 -29.54 -2.94
C GLY A 336 17.23 -28.98 -1.60
N ALA A 337 18.27 -28.13 -1.58
CA ALA A 337 18.68 -27.44 -0.35
C ALA A 337 17.75 -26.25 -0.03
N THR A 338 16.86 -26.45 0.93
CA THR A 338 15.78 -25.50 1.27
C THR A 338 16.13 -24.53 2.40
N ALA A 339 16.99 -24.95 3.33
CA ALA A 339 17.27 -24.19 4.55
C ALA A 339 18.00 -22.86 4.30
N PRO A 340 17.68 -21.77 5.03
CA PRO A 340 18.46 -20.53 5.04
C PRO A 340 19.94 -20.80 5.35
N GLY A 341 20.84 -20.10 4.66
CA GLY A 341 22.28 -20.20 4.90
C GLY A 341 22.91 -21.52 4.43
N SER A 342 22.21 -22.30 3.61
CA SER A 342 22.78 -23.50 2.98
C SER A 342 24.08 -23.17 2.22
N PRO A 343 25.05 -24.11 2.13
CA PRO A 343 26.26 -23.92 1.34
C PRO A 343 25.94 -23.52 -0.10
N VAL A 344 26.73 -22.62 -0.67
CA VAL A 344 26.57 -22.14 -2.04
C VAL A 344 27.83 -22.31 -2.86
N THR A 345 27.67 -22.75 -4.11
CA THR A 345 28.71 -22.80 -5.13
C THR A 345 28.64 -21.53 -5.98
N ARG A 346 29.74 -20.76 -6.02
CA ARG A 346 29.79 -19.50 -6.78
C ARG A 346 30.17 -19.76 -8.23
N ARG A 347 29.37 -19.24 -9.16
CA ARG A 347 29.66 -19.22 -10.61
C ARG A 347 29.68 -17.77 -11.10
N THR A 348 30.62 -17.45 -11.97
CA THR A 348 30.81 -16.09 -12.50
C THR A 348 30.63 -16.10 -14.00
N PHE A 349 29.90 -15.13 -14.52
CA PHE A 349 29.59 -14.95 -15.94
C PHE A 349 29.90 -13.53 -16.38
N THR A 350 30.29 -13.39 -17.63
CA THR A 350 30.64 -12.16 -18.33
C THR A 350 29.98 -12.15 -19.71
N PRO A 351 29.90 -10.99 -20.40
CA PRO A 351 29.34 -10.93 -21.75
C PRO A 351 30.02 -11.86 -22.78
N ALA A 352 31.23 -12.34 -22.51
CA ALA A 352 31.95 -13.27 -23.37
C ALA A 352 31.42 -14.72 -23.30
N ASP A 353 30.58 -15.05 -22.32
CA ASP A 353 30.11 -16.42 -22.04
C ASP A 353 28.87 -16.84 -22.85
N GLY A 354 28.44 -16.04 -23.84
CA GLY A 354 27.41 -16.42 -24.82
C GLY A 354 26.06 -16.81 -24.19
N ALA A 355 25.59 -18.03 -24.43
CA ALA A 355 24.30 -18.49 -23.92
C ALA A 355 24.23 -18.55 -22.38
N ASP A 356 25.36 -18.84 -21.71
CA ASP A 356 25.45 -18.84 -20.25
C ASP A 356 25.28 -17.43 -19.68
N TRP A 357 25.75 -16.40 -20.41
CA TRP A 357 25.53 -14.99 -20.07
C TRP A 357 24.06 -14.61 -20.14
N GLU A 358 23.36 -15.02 -21.21
CA GLU A 358 21.92 -14.78 -21.36
C GLU A 358 21.11 -15.46 -20.25
N ALA A 359 21.44 -16.71 -19.91
CA ALA A 359 20.82 -17.43 -18.80
C ALA A 359 21.08 -16.75 -17.45
N ALA A 360 22.31 -16.29 -17.20
CA ALA A 360 22.67 -15.57 -15.98
C ALA A 360 21.93 -14.22 -15.87
N LYS A 361 21.80 -13.47 -16.97
CA LYS A 361 20.99 -12.24 -17.02
C LYS A 361 19.52 -12.51 -16.74
N ARG A 362 18.95 -13.59 -17.29
CA ARG A 362 17.56 -14.00 -17.00
C ARG A 362 17.37 -14.32 -15.53
N MET A 363 18.29 -15.09 -14.93
CA MET A 363 18.26 -15.40 -13.49
C MET A 363 18.35 -14.12 -12.63
N ALA A 364 19.23 -13.19 -12.99
CA ALA A 364 19.37 -11.91 -12.30
C ALA A 364 18.11 -11.04 -12.44
N ARG A 365 17.47 -11.03 -13.61
CA ARG A 365 16.23 -10.29 -13.87
C ARG A 365 15.03 -10.88 -13.12
N VAL A 366 14.86 -12.20 -13.10
CA VAL A 366 13.82 -12.86 -12.30
C VAL A 366 14.04 -12.60 -10.80
N SER A 367 15.29 -12.64 -10.35
CA SER A 367 15.65 -12.27 -8.98
C SER A 367 15.30 -10.80 -8.68
N ALA A 368 15.59 -9.87 -9.59
CA ALA A 368 15.22 -8.47 -9.44
C ALA A 368 13.69 -8.27 -9.45
N THR A 369 12.96 -9.11 -10.19
CA THR A 369 11.49 -9.11 -10.24
C THR A 369 10.90 -9.55 -8.91
N LEU A 370 11.44 -10.60 -8.29
CA LEU A 370 11.01 -10.98 -6.95
C LEU A 370 11.39 -9.93 -5.90
N ASP A 371 12.56 -9.30 -6.02
CA ASP A 371 12.99 -8.23 -5.10
C ASP A 371 12.12 -6.99 -5.19
N VAL A 372 11.73 -6.56 -6.40
CA VAL A 372 10.83 -5.40 -6.56
C VAL A 372 9.43 -5.73 -6.03
N GLU A 373 8.89 -6.92 -6.29
CA GLU A 373 7.55 -7.28 -5.82
C GLU A 373 7.49 -7.31 -4.30
N LEU A 374 8.47 -7.92 -3.63
CA LEU A 374 8.50 -7.98 -2.16
C LEU A 374 8.99 -6.67 -1.52
N GLY A 375 9.98 -6.02 -2.13
CA GLY A 375 10.66 -4.84 -1.62
C GLY A 375 9.96 -3.54 -2.01
N ASN A 376 10.15 -3.11 -3.25
CA ASN A 376 9.72 -1.79 -3.73
C ASN A 376 8.20 -1.66 -3.81
N HIS A 377 7.49 -2.74 -4.10
CA HIS A 377 6.05 -2.74 -4.29
C HIS A 377 5.33 -3.11 -2.98
N LEU A 378 5.37 -4.38 -2.56
CA LEU A 378 4.64 -4.84 -1.38
C LEU A 378 5.19 -4.25 -0.07
N GLY A 379 6.52 -4.28 0.13
CA GLY A 379 7.15 -3.76 1.34
C GLY A 379 7.03 -2.24 1.47
N GLN A 380 7.66 -1.48 0.57
CA GLN A 380 7.78 -0.03 0.62
C GLN A 380 6.47 0.72 0.36
N CYS A 381 5.56 0.16 -0.45
CA CYS A 381 4.28 0.80 -0.72
C CYS A 381 3.21 0.20 0.19
N HIS A 382 2.81 -1.05 -0.02
CA HIS A 382 1.64 -1.60 0.67
C HIS A 382 1.79 -1.65 2.20
N PHE A 383 2.74 -2.42 2.73
CA PHE A 383 2.86 -2.61 4.19
C PHE A 383 3.45 -1.41 4.90
N ASN A 384 4.40 -0.73 4.28
CA ASN A 384 4.94 0.50 4.82
C ASN A 384 3.90 1.61 4.87
N VAL A 385 3.02 1.80 3.87
CA VAL A 385 1.95 2.81 3.94
C VAL A 385 0.83 2.39 4.90
N GLU A 386 0.53 1.09 5.01
CA GLU A 386 -0.51 0.58 5.93
C GLU A 386 -0.23 0.93 7.40
N GLN A 387 1.01 0.86 7.89
CA GLN A 387 1.31 1.25 9.27
C GLN A 387 1.01 2.74 9.52
N TYR A 388 1.25 3.60 8.53
CA TYR A 388 0.88 5.03 8.60
C TYR A 388 -0.63 5.23 8.49
N ALA A 389 -1.32 4.44 7.67
CA ALA A 389 -2.77 4.48 7.58
C ALA A 389 -3.42 4.16 8.93
N ILE A 390 -3.01 3.06 9.57
CA ILE A 390 -3.56 2.65 10.86
C ILE A 390 -3.31 3.72 11.92
N ALA A 391 -2.05 4.14 12.08
CA ALA A 391 -1.71 5.17 13.07
C ALA A 391 -2.42 6.51 12.80
N ALA A 392 -2.54 6.93 11.54
CA ALA A 392 -3.24 8.16 11.19
C ALA A 392 -4.73 8.07 11.57
N HIS A 393 -5.43 7.01 11.15
CA HIS A 393 -6.86 6.83 11.43
C HIS A 393 -7.15 6.67 12.93
N ARG A 394 -6.24 6.07 13.69
CA ARG A 394 -6.34 5.97 15.16
C ARG A 394 -6.17 7.31 15.87
N ASN A 395 -5.39 8.25 15.33
CA ASN A 395 -4.90 9.39 16.11
C ASN A 395 -5.22 10.79 15.56
N LEU A 396 -5.46 10.95 14.26
CA LEU A 396 -5.69 12.25 13.62
C LEU A 396 -7.18 12.50 13.36
N ARG A 397 -7.76 13.48 14.06
CA ARG A 397 -9.19 13.82 14.00
C ARG A 397 -9.42 15.33 13.93
N ARG A 398 -8.89 16.08 14.88
CA ARG A 398 -8.97 17.55 14.89
C ARG A 398 -7.81 18.20 14.18
N ASN A 399 -6.65 17.53 14.14
CA ASN A 399 -5.46 18.07 13.53
C ASN A 399 -5.63 18.14 12.00
N PRO A 400 -5.38 19.32 11.36
CA PRO A 400 -5.43 19.48 9.90
C PRO A 400 -4.56 18.50 9.12
N LEU A 401 -3.55 17.91 9.75
CA LEU A 401 -2.75 16.84 9.16
C LEU A 401 -3.59 15.72 8.52
N ARG A 402 -4.80 15.47 9.06
CA ARG A 402 -5.74 14.51 8.46
C ARG A 402 -6.15 14.87 7.03
N TRP A 403 -6.33 16.16 6.74
CA TRP A 403 -6.73 16.62 5.41
C TRP A 403 -5.61 16.42 4.39
N LEU A 404 -4.36 16.48 4.86
CA LEU A 404 -3.18 16.23 4.04
C LEU A 404 -2.95 14.73 3.81
N LEU A 405 -3.09 13.88 4.83
CA LEU A 405 -2.67 12.46 4.75
C LEU A 405 -3.79 11.49 4.37
N MET A 406 -5.01 11.64 4.92
CA MET A 406 -6.07 10.64 4.77
C MET A 406 -6.46 10.29 3.32
N PRO A 407 -6.47 11.24 2.35
CA PRO A 407 -6.77 10.92 0.95
C PRO A 407 -5.82 9.89 0.36
N HIS A 408 -4.58 9.84 0.87
CA HIS A 408 -3.50 8.98 0.43
C HIS A 408 -3.38 7.68 1.23
N LEU A 409 -4.02 7.60 2.40
CA LEU A 409 -3.96 6.46 3.33
C LEU A 409 -5.21 5.57 3.30
N ARG A 410 -6.31 6.04 2.70
CA ARG A 410 -7.53 5.23 2.58
C ARG A 410 -7.33 4.02 1.65
N GLU A 411 -8.11 2.97 1.91
CA GLU A 411 -8.23 1.76 1.10
C GLU A 411 -6.99 0.84 1.02
N VAL A 412 -5.79 1.29 1.42
CA VAL A 412 -4.57 0.45 1.46
C VAL A 412 -4.74 -0.81 2.31
N VAL A 413 -5.41 -0.67 3.46
CA VAL A 413 -5.70 -1.80 4.36
C VAL A 413 -6.60 -2.86 3.70
N LEU A 414 -7.52 -2.42 2.83
CA LEU A 414 -8.45 -3.32 2.14
C LEU A 414 -7.73 -4.13 1.08
N ILE A 415 -6.87 -3.48 0.29
CA ILE A 415 -6.13 -4.18 -0.77
C ILE A 415 -5.08 -5.11 -0.16
N ASN A 416 -4.43 -4.69 0.93
CA ASN A 416 -3.47 -5.53 1.65
C ASN A 416 -4.14 -6.71 2.33
N HIS A 417 -5.36 -6.56 2.87
CA HIS A 417 -6.13 -7.68 3.40
C HIS A 417 -6.54 -8.64 2.27
N SER A 418 -7.04 -8.12 1.15
CA SER A 418 -7.40 -8.93 -0.02
C SER A 418 -6.20 -9.74 -0.54
N ALA A 419 -5.02 -9.13 -0.60
CA ALA A 419 -3.77 -9.76 -1.02
C ALA A 419 -3.36 -10.98 -0.18
N ASN A 420 -3.74 -11.04 1.10
CA ASN A 420 -3.45 -12.20 1.96
C ASN A 420 -4.12 -13.49 1.47
N GLY A 421 -5.21 -13.39 0.71
CA GLY A 421 -5.95 -14.55 0.20
C GLY A 421 -5.51 -15.03 -1.18
N PHE A 422 -4.76 -14.21 -1.96
CA PHE A 422 -4.42 -14.56 -3.35
C PHE A 422 -3.01 -14.21 -3.81
N LEU A 423 -2.31 -13.23 -3.20
CA LEU A 423 -0.92 -12.88 -3.54
C LEU A 423 0.08 -13.51 -2.60
N VAL A 424 -0.14 -13.39 -1.30
CA VAL A 424 0.75 -13.92 -0.24
C VAL A 424 0.02 -14.97 0.60
N GLY A 425 0.72 -15.57 1.57
CA GLY A 425 0.23 -16.69 2.36
C GLY A 425 0.41 -18.05 1.68
N SER A 426 0.05 -19.13 2.37
CA SER A 426 0.26 -20.52 1.91
C SER A 426 -0.30 -20.85 0.52
N THR A 427 -1.32 -20.11 0.07
CA THR A 427 -1.93 -20.25 -1.26
C THR A 427 -1.86 -18.96 -2.08
N GLY A 428 -0.94 -18.06 -1.75
CA GLY A 428 -0.68 -16.86 -2.53
C GLY A 428 0.10 -17.16 -3.82
N TYR A 429 -0.16 -16.41 -4.88
CA TYR A 429 0.56 -16.50 -6.15
C TYR A 429 2.07 -16.30 -5.99
N ILE A 430 2.52 -15.31 -5.20
CA ILE A 430 3.95 -15.04 -4.96
C ILE A 430 4.58 -16.24 -4.25
N THR A 431 3.88 -16.85 -3.29
CA THR A 431 4.35 -18.04 -2.58
C THR A 431 4.48 -19.25 -3.49
N ARG A 432 3.52 -19.47 -4.40
CA ARG A 432 3.56 -20.61 -5.32
C ARG A 432 4.54 -20.44 -6.48
N SER A 433 4.69 -19.21 -6.97
CA SER A 433 5.39 -18.92 -8.23
C SER A 433 6.80 -18.39 -8.04
N SER A 434 7.20 -18.11 -6.79
CA SER A 434 8.58 -17.80 -6.44
C SER A 434 9.27 -18.99 -5.77
N ALA A 435 10.59 -18.88 -5.59
CA ALA A 435 11.35 -19.92 -4.90
C ALA A 435 11.26 -19.87 -3.37
N LEU A 436 10.60 -18.87 -2.80
CA LEU A 436 10.54 -18.70 -1.34
C LEU A 436 9.33 -19.41 -0.76
N THR A 437 9.52 -20.06 0.39
CA THR A 437 8.38 -20.55 1.18
C THR A 437 7.60 -19.38 1.77
N GLU A 438 6.38 -19.63 2.27
CA GLU A 438 5.61 -18.62 3.02
C GLU A 438 6.45 -18.05 4.19
N ARG A 439 7.19 -18.90 4.91
CA ARG A 439 8.10 -18.46 5.98
C ARG A 439 9.25 -17.60 5.44
N GLY A 440 9.82 -17.98 4.30
CA GLY A 440 10.85 -17.19 3.62
C GLY A 440 10.35 -15.80 3.21
N ILE A 441 9.16 -15.73 2.63
CA ILE A 441 8.49 -14.47 2.26
C ILE A 441 8.22 -13.61 3.50
N ASN A 442 7.58 -14.17 4.52
CA ASN A 442 7.28 -13.44 5.76
C ASN A 442 8.55 -12.90 6.41
N LYS A 443 9.63 -13.70 6.44
CA LYS A 443 10.90 -13.24 7.00
C LYS A 443 11.57 -12.16 6.15
N ARG A 444 11.47 -12.25 4.83
CA ARG A 444 11.95 -11.20 3.91
C ARG A 444 11.21 -9.89 4.15
N LEU A 445 9.88 -9.94 4.26
CA LEU A 445 9.05 -8.76 4.52
C LEU A 445 9.33 -8.14 5.88
N GLU A 446 9.52 -8.93 6.94
CA GLU A 446 9.94 -8.44 8.26
C GLU A 446 11.28 -7.70 8.19
N HIS A 447 12.28 -8.28 7.50
CA HIS A 447 13.58 -7.63 7.29
C HIS A 447 13.49 -6.33 6.47
N LEU A 448 12.64 -6.31 5.44
CA LEU A 448 12.42 -5.13 4.60
C LEU A 448 11.75 -4.02 5.41
N MET A 449 10.66 -4.34 6.11
CA MET A 449 9.98 -3.41 7.00
C MET A 449 10.90 -2.88 8.10
N GLY A 450 11.82 -3.71 8.60
CA GLY A 450 12.86 -3.31 9.55
C GLY A 450 13.92 -2.37 8.97
N SER A 451 13.95 -2.17 7.66
CA SER A 451 14.92 -1.30 6.97
C SER A 451 14.34 0.04 6.52
N TYR A 452 13.03 0.26 6.72
CA TYR A 452 12.33 1.45 6.25
C TYR A 452 12.09 2.45 7.38
N ASP A 453 12.50 3.69 7.13
CA ASP A 453 12.31 4.83 8.02
C ASP A 453 12.14 6.08 7.17
N TRP A 454 11.28 7.00 7.61
CA TRP A 454 11.05 8.27 6.91
C TRP A 454 12.19 9.26 7.16
N LYS A 455 12.89 9.13 8.30
CA LYS A 455 13.88 10.10 8.74
C LYS A 455 15.12 10.06 7.86
N GLY A 456 15.42 11.19 7.23
CA GLY A 456 16.55 11.32 6.31
C GLY A 456 16.29 10.81 4.89
N PHE A 457 15.08 10.34 4.59
CA PHE A 457 14.73 9.88 3.26
C PHE A 457 14.69 11.04 2.24
N ALA A 458 15.28 10.80 1.08
CA ALA A 458 15.12 11.56 -0.14
C ALA A 458 15.36 10.64 -1.36
N PRO A 459 14.62 10.80 -2.48
CA PRO A 459 14.87 10.01 -3.68
C PRO A 459 16.31 10.13 -4.17
N ALA A 460 16.88 9.01 -4.60
CA ALA A 460 18.26 8.91 -5.05
C ALA A 460 18.55 9.85 -6.22
N THR A 461 19.80 10.29 -6.31
CA THR A 461 20.26 11.10 -7.44
C THR A 461 20.36 10.28 -8.71
N PRO A 462 20.07 10.87 -9.89
CA PRO A 462 20.24 10.18 -11.16
C PRO A 462 21.68 9.71 -11.35
N VAL A 463 21.81 8.42 -11.66
CA VAL A 463 23.10 7.76 -11.98
C VAL A 463 23.67 8.27 -13.32
N CYS A 464 22.79 8.55 -14.28
CA CYS A 464 23.14 9.08 -15.59
C CYS A 464 21.98 9.91 -16.14
N GLU A 465 22.19 10.56 -17.29
CA GLU A 465 21.16 11.35 -17.96
C GLU A 465 19.92 10.50 -18.33
N GLY A 466 20.12 9.24 -18.72
CA GLY A 466 19.04 8.31 -19.05
C GLY A 466 18.26 7.74 -17.86
N HIS A 467 18.64 8.08 -16.61
CA HIS A 467 17.96 7.61 -15.40
C HIS A 467 16.69 8.44 -15.12
N ARG A 468 15.64 8.17 -15.91
CA ARG A 468 14.36 8.89 -15.89
C ARG A 468 13.58 8.71 -14.59
N TYR A 469 13.61 7.51 -13.99
CA TYR A 469 12.94 7.26 -12.70
C TYR A 469 13.43 8.21 -11.61
N ALA A 470 14.74 8.26 -11.34
CA ALA A 470 15.31 9.15 -10.33
C ALA A 470 14.98 10.63 -10.61
N LYS A 471 15.04 11.07 -11.86
CA LYS A 471 14.66 12.43 -12.26
C LYS A 471 13.18 12.71 -11.95
N ALA A 472 12.28 11.80 -12.30
CA ALA A 472 10.85 11.94 -12.07
C ALA A 472 10.53 11.91 -10.56
N GLY A 473 11.19 11.02 -9.82
CA GLY A 473 11.07 10.93 -8.37
C GLY A 473 11.53 12.19 -7.66
N GLN A 474 12.65 12.79 -8.08
CA GLN A 474 13.12 14.07 -7.54
C GLN A 474 12.19 15.24 -7.88
N LEU A 475 11.68 15.28 -9.12
CA LEU A 475 10.70 16.28 -9.52
C LEU A 475 9.43 16.16 -8.65
N PHE A 476 8.86 14.96 -8.54
CA PHE A 476 7.67 14.70 -7.75
C PHE A 476 7.90 15.02 -6.27
N TRP A 477 9.03 14.59 -5.71
CA TRP A 477 9.43 14.91 -4.36
C TRP A 477 9.47 16.42 -4.15
N ARG A 478 10.15 17.18 -5.00
CA ARG A 478 10.19 18.66 -4.95
C ARG A 478 8.79 19.27 -4.88
N LEU A 479 7.91 18.88 -5.80
CA LEU A 479 6.53 19.40 -5.86
C LEU A 479 5.70 19.03 -4.62
N LEU A 480 5.89 17.82 -4.05
CA LEU A 480 5.29 17.48 -2.76
C LEU A 480 5.79 18.39 -1.64
N GLY A 481 7.08 18.73 -1.63
CA GLY A 481 7.64 19.69 -0.68
C GLY A 481 6.95 21.06 -0.79
N GLU A 482 6.82 21.58 -2.00
CA GLU A 482 6.13 22.86 -2.27
C GLU A 482 4.64 22.83 -1.88
N HIS A 483 3.98 21.68 -2.01
CA HIS A 483 2.61 21.49 -1.55
C HIS A 483 2.51 21.50 -0.03
N ILE A 484 3.37 20.72 0.64
CA ILE A 484 3.38 20.54 2.09
C ILE A 484 3.79 21.84 2.80
N ASP A 485 4.82 22.53 2.30
CA ASP A 485 5.23 23.81 2.87
C ASP A 485 4.10 24.84 2.83
N ALA A 486 3.36 24.90 1.72
CA ALA A 486 2.20 25.78 1.62
C ALA A 486 1.07 25.36 2.57
N PHE A 487 0.80 24.06 2.70
CA PHE A 487 -0.20 23.54 3.64
C PHE A 487 0.14 23.91 5.09
N PHE A 488 1.40 23.77 5.49
CA PHE A 488 1.86 24.14 6.84
C PHE A 488 1.90 25.65 7.03
N ALA A 489 2.14 26.44 5.99
CA ALA A 489 2.03 27.90 6.07
C ALA A 489 0.57 28.35 6.29
N GLU A 490 -0.40 27.64 5.70
CA GLU A 490 -1.83 27.93 5.85
C GLU A 490 -2.41 27.44 7.19
N HIS A 491 -2.08 26.22 7.60
CA HIS A 491 -2.70 25.55 8.75
C HIS A 491 -1.79 25.40 9.97
N GLY A 492 -0.59 25.99 9.96
CA GLY A 492 0.45 25.75 10.98
C GLY A 492 -0.02 25.99 12.42
N THR A 493 -0.74 27.09 12.67
CA THR A 493 -1.26 27.39 14.01
C THR A 493 -2.27 26.34 14.50
N GLU A 494 -3.13 25.82 13.63
CA GLU A 494 -4.11 24.78 13.97
C GLU A 494 -3.44 23.41 14.18
N LEU A 495 -2.44 23.10 13.36
CA LEU A 495 -1.57 21.92 13.49
C LEU A 495 -0.88 21.89 14.86
N GLU A 496 -0.26 23.01 15.26
CA GLU A 496 0.43 23.13 16.54
C GLU A 496 -0.54 23.11 17.73
N ALA A 497 -1.72 23.73 17.59
CA ALA A 497 -2.75 23.70 18.63
C ALA A 497 -3.27 22.28 18.91
N GLN A 498 -3.20 21.37 17.92
CA GLN A 498 -3.60 19.97 18.04
C GLN A 498 -2.39 19.01 18.05
N TRP A 499 -1.22 19.46 18.54
CA TRP A 499 0.01 18.67 18.53
C TRP A 499 -0.06 17.38 19.38
N HIS A 500 -0.98 17.32 20.35
CA HIS A 500 -1.27 16.07 21.07
C HIS A 500 -1.60 14.91 20.11
N GLU A 501 -2.38 15.15 19.05
CA GLU A 501 -2.69 14.12 18.05
C GLU A 501 -1.45 13.70 17.26
N VAL A 502 -0.52 14.62 16.97
CA VAL A 502 0.76 14.33 16.30
C VAL A 502 1.62 13.45 17.19
N ARG A 503 1.69 13.73 18.50
CA ARG A 503 2.39 12.88 19.45
C ARG A 503 1.77 11.49 19.52
N ARG A 504 0.45 11.37 19.64
CA ARG A 504 -0.23 10.05 19.66
C ARG A 504 0.03 9.26 18.37
N PHE A 505 -0.04 9.93 17.22
CA PHE A 505 0.33 9.34 15.93
C PHE A 505 1.79 8.84 15.90
N SER A 506 2.74 9.65 16.37
CA SER A 506 4.16 9.31 16.48
C SER A 506 4.40 8.11 17.41
N ASP A 507 3.82 8.13 18.61
CA ASP A 507 3.94 7.07 19.60
C ASP A 507 3.36 5.74 19.08
N ASP A 508 2.20 5.79 18.42
CA ASP A 508 1.51 4.62 17.88
C ASP A 508 2.32 3.99 16.73
N LEU A 509 2.86 4.81 15.82
CA LEU A 509 3.77 4.36 14.75
C LEU A 509 5.00 3.63 15.29
N VAL A 510 5.73 4.26 16.22
CA VAL A 510 6.98 3.71 16.74
C VAL A 510 6.70 2.41 17.50
N THR A 511 5.66 2.40 18.33
CA THR A 511 5.29 1.25 19.16
C THR A 511 5.01 0.00 18.33
N HIS A 512 4.26 0.15 17.23
CA HIS A 512 3.81 -0.98 16.40
C HIS A 512 4.76 -1.33 15.26
N SER A 513 5.69 -0.44 14.88
CA SER A 513 6.70 -0.77 13.87
C SER A 513 7.58 -1.95 14.31
N VAL A 514 8.12 -2.68 13.33
CA VAL A 514 9.02 -3.80 13.60
C VAL A 514 10.37 -3.32 14.16
N PRO A 515 11.15 -4.18 14.82
CA PRO A 515 12.53 -3.86 15.16
C PRO A 515 13.35 -3.53 13.91
N ALA A 516 14.29 -2.60 14.03
CA ALA A 516 15.19 -2.23 12.96
C ALA A 516 16.06 -3.44 12.55
N PHE A 517 16.21 -3.63 11.26
CA PHE A 517 16.98 -4.73 10.69
C PHE A 517 18.15 -4.20 9.85
N VAL A 518 19.36 -4.49 10.31
CA VAL A 518 20.60 -4.24 9.57
C VAL A 518 21.29 -5.58 9.32
N CYS A 519 21.37 -5.98 8.05
CA CYS A 519 21.97 -7.26 7.70
C CYS A 519 23.46 -7.33 8.09
N ARG A 520 23.98 -8.54 8.28
CA ARG A 520 25.37 -8.77 8.75
C ARG A 520 26.42 -8.06 7.89
N TYR A 521 26.24 -8.04 6.58
CA TYR A 521 27.17 -7.38 5.66
C TYR A 521 27.22 -5.87 5.90
N LEU A 522 26.07 -5.20 5.95
CA LEU A 522 26.00 -3.75 6.17
C LEU A 522 26.50 -3.39 7.56
N ARG A 523 26.08 -4.13 8.60
CA ARG A 523 26.54 -3.92 9.98
C ARG A 523 28.07 -3.98 10.10
N ALA A 524 28.72 -4.85 9.32
CA ALA A 524 30.17 -4.97 9.33
C ALA A 524 30.90 -3.88 8.53
N LYS A 525 30.24 -3.17 7.62
CA LYS A 525 30.89 -2.33 6.60
C LYS A 525 30.47 -0.87 6.57
N VAL A 526 29.29 -0.51 7.08
CA VAL A 526 28.74 0.85 6.94
C VAL A 526 28.69 1.61 8.27
N PRO A 527 28.08 1.11 9.36
CA PRO A 527 28.01 1.87 10.60
C PRO A 527 29.39 2.24 11.15
N GLY A 528 29.56 3.51 11.53
CA GLY A 528 30.78 4.11 12.06
C GLY A 528 31.93 4.18 11.05
N LYS A 529 31.67 3.96 9.75
CA LYS A 529 32.69 3.85 8.71
C LYS A 529 32.40 4.75 7.52
N GLU A 530 33.48 5.25 6.93
CA GLU A 530 33.42 5.94 5.65
C GLU A 530 33.13 4.90 4.55
N ALA A 531 31.85 4.74 4.20
CA ALA A 531 31.36 3.84 3.16
C ALA A 531 30.86 4.65 1.96
N PRO A 532 31.74 5.32 1.19
CA PRO A 532 31.36 6.23 0.11
C PRO A 532 30.66 5.51 -1.06
N TRP A 533 30.75 4.19 -1.10
CA TRP A 533 30.07 3.36 -2.08
C TRP A 533 28.59 3.15 -1.78
N PHE A 534 28.16 3.34 -0.54
CA PHE A 534 26.80 3.06 -0.08
C PHE A 534 25.91 4.27 -0.24
N VAL A 535 24.84 4.14 -1.03
CA VAL A 535 23.82 5.19 -1.18
C VAL A 535 22.98 5.27 0.10
N ARG A 536 22.89 6.48 0.67
CA ARG A 536 22.18 6.75 1.94
C ARG A 536 20.80 7.39 1.78
N SER A 537 20.52 8.08 0.67
CA SER A 537 19.33 8.95 0.57
C SER A 537 18.00 8.19 0.67
N GLU A 538 17.92 6.94 0.20
CA GLU A 538 16.69 6.11 0.28
C GLU A 538 16.75 5.06 1.41
N ARG A 539 17.67 5.19 2.37
CA ARG A 539 17.89 4.17 3.40
C ARG A 539 17.87 4.79 4.79
N MET A 540 17.40 4.03 5.77
CA MET A 540 17.43 4.45 7.17
C MET A 540 18.86 4.76 7.63
N ASP A 541 18.98 5.58 8.67
CA ASP A 541 20.26 5.87 9.31
C ASP A 541 20.84 4.60 9.96
N LEU A 542 21.76 3.93 9.27
CA LEU A 542 22.37 2.69 9.74
C LEU A 542 23.21 2.89 11.00
N ASP A 543 23.74 4.10 11.23
CA ASP A 543 24.53 4.41 12.43
C ASP A 543 23.63 4.42 13.66
N ALA A 544 22.43 5.00 13.54
CA ALA A 544 21.41 4.98 14.60
C ALA A 544 20.72 3.61 14.76
N LYS A 545 20.59 2.83 13.68
CA LYS A 545 19.73 1.63 13.65
C LYS A 545 20.47 0.30 13.85
N ALA A 546 21.80 0.30 13.83
CA ALA A 546 22.62 -0.92 14.01
C ALA A 546 22.98 -1.25 15.48
N VAL A 547 22.46 -0.49 16.45
CA VAL A 547 22.72 -0.67 17.89
C VAL A 547 22.00 -1.91 18.46
N GLU A 548 22.45 -2.40 19.63
CA GLU A 548 21.87 -3.57 20.32
C GLU A 548 21.36 -3.19 21.73
N PRO A 549 20.11 -3.55 22.10
CA PRO A 549 19.09 -4.20 21.26
C PRO A 549 18.62 -3.27 20.12
N PRO A 550 18.12 -3.83 18.99
CA PRO A 550 17.71 -3.02 17.86
C PRO A 550 16.56 -2.08 18.26
N PRO A 551 16.65 -0.79 17.91
CA PRO A 551 15.55 0.15 18.12
C PRO A 551 14.39 -0.21 17.18
N LYS A 552 13.28 0.50 17.31
CA LYS A 552 12.18 0.42 16.34
C LYS A 552 12.61 0.98 14.97
N ALA A 553 12.09 0.38 13.89
CA ALA A 553 12.45 0.74 12.53
C ALA A 553 12.02 2.17 12.19
N VAL A 554 10.79 2.55 12.53
CA VAL A 554 10.27 3.89 12.32
C VAL A 554 10.77 4.83 13.42
N SER A 555 11.30 6.00 13.04
CA SER A 555 11.71 7.05 13.96
C SER A 555 10.52 7.88 14.46
N ALA A 556 10.59 8.35 15.71
CA ALA A 556 9.59 9.26 16.27
C ALA A 556 9.67 10.65 15.62
N VAL A 557 8.52 11.27 15.39
CA VAL A 557 8.44 12.71 15.01
C VAL A 557 8.58 13.59 16.25
N THR A 558 7.88 13.22 17.32
CA THR A 558 7.84 13.96 18.59
C THR A 558 7.53 13.02 19.74
N HIS A 559 7.86 13.47 20.96
CA HIS A 559 7.52 12.80 22.22
C HIS A 559 6.76 13.73 23.19
N THR A 560 6.44 14.95 22.76
CA THR A 560 5.85 16.02 23.60
C THR A 560 4.52 16.49 23.03
N ASP A 561 3.65 17.05 23.87
CA ASP A 561 2.34 17.59 23.46
C ASP A 561 2.44 19.00 22.85
N SER A 562 3.66 19.50 22.64
CA SER A 562 3.94 20.74 21.92
C SER A 562 5.21 20.58 21.09
N PRO A 563 5.29 21.18 19.89
CA PRO A 563 6.41 20.98 18.98
C PRO A 563 7.71 21.53 19.58
N GLN A 564 8.77 20.73 19.49
CA GLN A 564 10.14 21.16 19.80
C GLN A 564 10.87 21.64 18.54
N PRO A 565 12.01 22.37 18.68
CA PRO A 565 12.78 22.85 17.53
C PRO A 565 13.10 21.72 16.53
N GLY A 566 12.68 21.91 15.28
CA GLY A 566 12.89 20.96 14.18
C GLY A 566 11.80 19.89 14.03
N GLU A 567 10.89 19.70 14.99
CA GLU A 567 9.85 18.66 14.90
C GLU A 567 8.77 18.97 13.85
N VAL A 568 8.47 20.25 13.59
CA VAL A 568 7.58 20.65 12.49
C VAL A 568 8.19 20.27 11.15
N GLU A 569 9.48 20.53 10.93
CA GLU A 569 10.19 20.14 9.70
C GLU A 569 10.32 18.61 9.57
N ALA A 570 10.51 17.91 10.70
CA ALA A 570 10.46 16.46 10.74
C ALA A 570 9.08 15.92 10.32
N LEU A 571 7.99 16.52 10.82
CA LEU A 571 6.63 16.15 10.45
C LEU A 571 6.37 16.40 8.96
N LYS A 572 6.79 17.54 8.40
CA LYS A 572 6.70 17.80 6.96
C LYS A 572 7.41 16.73 6.12
N ASN A 573 8.61 16.32 6.53
CA ASN A 573 9.36 15.27 5.86
C ASN A 573 8.66 13.90 5.96
N LEU A 574 8.06 13.56 7.11
CA LEU A 574 7.22 12.37 7.24
C LEU A 574 6.03 12.43 6.28
N CYS A 575 5.32 13.56 6.20
CA CYS A 575 4.19 13.72 5.29
C CYS A 575 4.61 13.48 3.84
N ARG A 576 5.74 14.07 3.45
CA ARG A 576 6.31 13.94 2.11
C ARG A 576 6.66 12.50 1.80
N TYR A 577 7.28 11.79 2.74
CA TYR A 577 7.60 10.37 2.65
C TYR A 577 6.34 9.53 2.42
N VAL A 578 5.33 9.68 3.29
CA VAL A 578 4.08 8.91 3.23
C VAL A 578 3.37 9.13 1.88
N ILE A 579 3.20 10.39 1.46
CA ILE A 579 2.51 10.72 0.20
C ILE A 579 3.32 10.20 -0.99
N PHE A 580 4.66 10.31 -0.98
CA PHE A 580 5.50 9.80 -2.07
C PHE A 580 5.33 8.29 -2.29
N PHE A 581 5.31 7.50 -1.22
CA PHE A 581 5.14 6.05 -1.30
C PHE A 581 3.70 5.62 -1.62
N ALA A 582 2.70 6.36 -1.11
CA ALA A 582 1.29 6.11 -1.42
C ALA A 582 0.88 6.48 -2.86
N THR A 583 1.69 7.30 -3.55
CA THR A 583 1.37 7.85 -4.87
C THR A 583 2.43 7.47 -5.91
N PHE A 584 3.48 8.28 -6.06
CA PHE A 584 4.49 8.15 -7.11
C PHE A 584 5.19 6.78 -7.12
N ARG A 585 5.72 6.32 -5.98
CA ARG A 585 6.48 5.06 -5.93
C ARG A 585 5.59 3.88 -6.31
N HIS A 586 4.40 3.81 -5.70
CA HIS A 586 3.43 2.76 -6.00
C HIS A 586 3.01 2.80 -7.47
N ALA A 587 2.61 3.97 -7.99
CA ALA A 587 2.19 4.10 -9.39
C ALA A 587 3.30 3.69 -10.36
N TRP A 588 4.57 4.03 -10.08
CA TRP A 588 5.69 3.61 -10.94
C TRP A 588 5.86 2.09 -10.95
N ALA A 589 5.91 1.46 -9.77
CA ALA A 589 6.12 0.02 -9.65
C ALA A 589 4.92 -0.77 -10.20
N ASN A 590 3.70 -0.41 -9.79
CA ASN A 590 2.47 -1.12 -10.14
C ASN A 590 2.12 -0.96 -11.63
N ASN A 591 2.15 0.26 -12.18
CA ASN A 591 1.71 0.50 -13.57
C ASN A 591 2.65 -0.15 -14.60
N LEU A 592 3.92 -0.35 -14.24
CA LEU A 592 4.94 -0.97 -15.11
C LEU A 592 4.98 -2.50 -15.00
N GLN A 593 4.24 -3.13 -14.08
CA GLN A 593 4.22 -4.59 -13.95
C GLN A 593 3.85 -5.28 -15.27
N TRP A 594 2.84 -4.79 -15.99
CA TRP A 594 2.49 -5.39 -17.29
C TRP A 594 3.57 -5.19 -18.34
N GLU A 595 4.27 -4.06 -18.31
CA GLU A 595 5.28 -3.74 -19.31
C GLU A 595 6.56 -4.55 -19.10
N ASP A 596 6.89 -4.92 -17.86
CA ASP A 596 8.11 -5.65 -17.49
C ASP A 596 7.91 -7.12 -17.16
N ALA A 597 6.71 -7.51 -16.74
CA ALA A 597 6.36 -8.87 -16.35
C ALA A 597 5.20 -9.45 -17.17
N GLY A 598 4.70 -8.75 -18.19
CA GLY A 598 3.65 -9.26 -19.09
C GLY A 598 4.14 -10.24 -20.16
N GLU A 599 5.36 -10.75 -20.06
CA GLU A 599 5.92 -11.76 -20.98
C GLU A 599 6.58 -12.91 -20.20
N VAL A 600 5.99 -14.10 -20.28
CA VAL A 600 6.33 -15.28 -19.46
C VAL A 600 7.81 -15.68 -19.57
N LEU A 601 8.38 -15.64 -20.77
CA LEU A 601 9.77 -16.08 -20.98
C LEU A 601 10.78 -15.01 -20.58
N TYR A 602 10.40 -13.74 -20.67
CA TYR A 602 11.25 -12.62 -20.27
C TYR A 602 11.38 -12.53 -18.75
N SER A 603 10.27 -12.51 -18.02
CA SER A 603 10.26 -12.34 -16.57
C SER A 603 9.16 -13.15 -15.88
N CYS A 604 9.44 -13.56 -14.64
CA CYS A 604 8.54 -14.28 -13.73
C CYS A 604 9.05 -14.11 -12.29
N LEU A 605 8.41 -14.77 -11.31
CA LEU A 605 8.82 -14.70 -9.89
C LEU A 605 9.80 -15.82 -9.47
N GLY A 606 10.00 -16.84 -10.30
CA GLY A 606 10.86 -17.97 -10.02
C GLY A 606 11.11 -18.81 -11.26
N LEU A 607 12.35 -19.29 -11.42
CA LEU A 607 12.72 -20.24 -12.48
C LEU A 607 12.81 -21.64 -11.90
N ARG A 608 12.32 -22.64 -12.63
CA ARG A 608 12.47 -24.07 -12.30
C ARG A 608 13.78 -24.62 -12.83
N TRP A 609 14.12 -25.84 -12.44
CA TRP A 609 15.29 -26.54 -12.95
C TRP A 609 14.99 -27.11 -14.35
N GLY A 610 15.71 -26.64 -15.36
CA GLY A 610 15.63 -27.16 -16.73
C GLY A 610 16.46 -28.42 -16.95
N LYS A 611 16.44 -28.92 -18.18
CA LYS A 611 17.23 -30.09 -18.64
C LYS A 611 18.74 -29.85 -18.54
N GLY A 612 19.18 -28.60 -18.72
CA GLY A 612 20.56 -28.16 -18.51
C GLY A 612 20.88 -27.73 -17.07
N GLY A 613 19.97 -27.97 -16.12
CA GLY A 613 20.04 -27.45 -14.75
C GLY A 613 19.53 -26.01 -14.64
N ALA A 614 20.05 -25.26 -13.66
CA ALA A 614 19.53 -23.94 -13.30
C ALA A 614 19.83 -22.80 -14.29
N LEU A 615 20.72 -23.02 -15.27
CA LEU A 615 21.13 -21.99 -16.25
C LEU A 615 20.73 -22.38 -17.68
N SER A 616 19.57 -23.00 -17.83
CA SER A 616 19.07 -23.38 -19.14
C SER A 616 18.50 -22.15 -19.89
N THR A 617 18.52 -22.20 -21.22
CA THR A 617 18.09 -21.09 -22.10
C THR A 617 16.56 -20.93 -22.09
N GLU A 618 16.04 -19.86 -22.70
CA GLU A 618 14.59 -19.64 -22.88
C GLU A 618 13.92 -20.69 -23.79
N GLU A 619 14.70 -21.44 -24.57
CA GLU A 619 14.21 -22.57 -25.38
C GLU A 619 13.81 -23.78 -24.52
N ASP A 620 14.38 -23.89 -23.31
CA ASP A 620 14.03 -24.92 -22.35
C ASP A 620 12.81 -24.48 -21.52
N LEU A 621 11.62 -24.86 -22.01
CA LEU A 621 10.35 -24.50 -21.38
C LEU A 621 10.14 -25.16 -20.00
N ASP A 622 10.96 -26.16 -19.63
CA ASP A 622 10.91 -26.77 -18.29
C ASP A 622 11.39 -25.79 -17.20
N VAL A 623 12.12 -24.73 -17.59
CA VAL A 623 12.58 -23.65 -16.68
C VAL A 623 11.48 -22.64 -16.37
N ALA A 624 10.59 -22.39 -17.34
CA ALA A 624 9.53 -21.38 -17.20
C ALA A 624 8.42 -21.85 -16.24
N PRO A 625 7.56 -20.94 -15.75
CA PRO A 625 6.37 -21.32 -14.99
C PRO A 625 5.52 -22.35 -15.75
N GLU A 626 4.86 -23.24 -15.03
CA GLU A 626 3.91 -24.17 -15.64
C GLU A 626 2.71 -23.42 -16.26
N PRO A 627 1.99 -24.01 -17.23
CA PRO A 627 0.89 -23.32 -17.91
C PRO A 627 -0.16 -22.66 -16.98
N ASP A 628 -0.49 -23.28 -15.85
CA ASP A 628 -1.42 -22.72 -14.86
C ASP A 628 -0.85 -21.46 -14.17
N GLU A 629 0.42 -21.52 -13.76
CA GLU A 629 1.12 -20.41 -13.12
C GLU A 629 1.42 -19.28 -14.11
N ALA A 630 1.73 -19.61 -15.37
CA ALA A 630 1.97 -18.66 -16.44
C ALA A 630 0.72 -17.85 -16.79
N THR A 631 -0.46 -18.50 -16.90
CA THR A 631 -1.71 -17.78 -17.14
C THR A 631 -2.14 -16.96 -15.92
N GLU A 632 -1.88 -17.44 -14.70
CA GLU A 632 -2.15 -16.68 -13.48
C GLU A 632 -1.24 -15.45 -13.38
N MET A 633 0.05 -15.58 -13.72
CA MET A 633 1.01 -14.48 -13.79
C MET A 633 0.50 -13.35 -14.68
N LEU A 634 0.19 -13.65 -15.95
CA LEU A 634 -0.29 -12.65 -16.90
C LEU A 634 -1.59 -12.00 -16.44
N TRP A 635 -2.50 -12.78 -15.86
CA TRP A 635 -3.74 -12.25 -15.31
C TRP A 635 -3.51 -11.29 -14.14
N ILE A 636 -2.60 -11.64 -13.21
CA ILE A 636 -2.26 -10.78 -12.06
C ILE A 636 -1.59 -9.50 -12.53
N SER A 637 -0.51 -9.59 -13.33
CA SER A 637 0.21 -8.40 -13.81
C SER A 637 -0.69 -7.43 -14.57
N TRP A 638 -1.67 -7.92 -15.32
CA TRP A 638 -2.67 -7.07 -15.97
C TRP A 638 -3.66 -6.47 -14.98
N MET A 639 -4.28 -7.29 -14.12
CA MET A 639 -5.25 -6.82 -13.13
C MET A 639 -4.69 -5.71 -12.26
N LEU A 640 -3.46 -5.92 -11.75
CA LEU A 640 -2.80 -4.99 -10.86
C LEU A 640 -2.46 -3.69 -11.59
N SER A 641 -1.86 -3.74 -12.77
CA SER A 641 -1.41 -2.53 -13.48
C SER A 641 -2.49 -1.77 -14.27
N LYS A 642 -3.65 -2.37 -14.56
CA LYS A 642 -4.68 -1.79 -15.46
C LYS A 642 -6.00 -1.47 -14.77
N THR A 643 -6.12 -1.70 -13.47
CA THR A 643 -7.29 -1.25 -12.71
C THR A 643 -7.13 0.22 -12.34
N ASN A 644 -7.88 1.09 -13.00
CA ASN A 644 -7.64 2.53 -12.97
C ASN A 644 -8.73 3.27 -12.17
N TYR A 645 -8.47 3.61 -10.90
CA TYR A 645 -9.37 4.48 -10.10
C TYR A 645 -8.66 5.19 -8.95
N GLY A 646 -8.97 6.47 -8.77
CA GLY A 646 -8.45 7.26 -7.66
C GLY A 646 -7.11 7.86 -8.02
N PHE A 647 -7.07 8.64 -9.10
CA PHE A 647 -5.87 9.39 -9.47
C PHE A 647 -5.88 10.79 -8.87
N ILE A 648 -4.68 11.32 -8.63
CA ILE A 648 -4.53 12.68 -8.09
C ILE A 648 -5.25 13.69 -9.00
N LEU A 649 -5.01 13.62 -10.32
CA LEU A 649 -5.50 14.65 -11.24
C LEU A 649 -6.99 14.58 -11.56
N SER A 650 -7.59 13.39 -11.53
CA SER A 650 -9.04 13.22 -11.68
C SER A 650 -9.78 13.54 -10.40
N ASN A 651 -9.16 13.29 -9.24
CA ASN A 651 -9.69 13.57 -7.91
C ASN A 651 -11.15 13.12 -7.76
N GLU A 652 -11.43 11.87 -8.10
CA GLU A 652 -12.78 11.31 -8.24
C GLU A 652 -13.60 11.40 -6.94
N GLU A 653 -12.92 11.43 -5.80
CA GLU A 653 -13.51 11.52 -4.47
C GLU A 653 -13.58 12.96 -3.93
N GLU A 654 -13.02 13.93 -4.68
CA GLU A 654 -12.89 15.33 -4.27
C GLU A 654 -12.15 15.50 -2.93
N ASP A 655 -11.32 14.53 -2.53
CA ASP A 655 -10.64 14.48 -1.24
C ASP A 655 -9.16 14.90 -1.30
N VAL A 656 -8.56 15.01 -2.49
CA VAL A 656 -7.18 15.51 -2.63
C VAL A 656 -7.17 17.04 -2.75
N HIS A 657 -6.25 17.68 -2.02
CA HIS A 657 -6.13 19.14 -1.98
C HIS A 657 -5.85 19.74 -3.39
N PRO A 658 -6.65 20.72 -3.88
CA PRO A 658 -6.54 21.24 -5.25
C PRO A 658 -5.15 21.73 -5.68
N ARG A 659 -4.38 22.33 -4.75
CA ARG A 659 -3.00 22.77 -5.01
C ARG A 659 -2.10 21.66 -5.56
N LEU A 660 -2.21 20.43 -5.05
CA LEU A 660 -1.39 19.32 -5.55
C LEU A 660 -1.73 19.00 -7.01
N LEU A 661 -3.02 19.04 -7.36
CA LEU A 661 -3.49 18.84 -8.73
C LEU A 661 -2.93 19.92 -9.66
N GLU A 662 -2.95 21.18 -9.22
CA GLU A 662 -2.43 22.32 -9.98
C GLU A 662 -0.93 22.20 -10.23
N LEU A 663 -0.15 21.89 -9.20
CA LEU A 663 1.29 21.69 -9.30
C LEU A 663 1.64 20.57 -10.29
N LEU A 664 0.97 19.42 -10.18
CA LEU A 664 1.19 18.29 -11.07
C LEU A 664 0.75 18.57 -12.51
N ARG A 665 -0.37 19.26 -12.72
CA ARG A 665 -0.81 19.69 -14.06
C ARG A 665 0.18 20.66 -14.70
N ALA A 666 0.70 21.62 -13.93
CA ALA A 666 1.67 22.59 -14.42
C ALA A 666 2.97 21.94 -14.91
N HIS A 667 3.35 20.81 -14.32
CA HIS A 667 4.57 20.07 -14.66
C HIS A 667 4.31 18.81 -15.50
N ALA A 668 3.11 18.65 -16.08
CA ALA A 668 2.74 17.44 -16.82
C ALA A 668 3.67 17.17 -18.02
N ALA A 669 4.13 18.22 -18.71
CA ALA A 669 5.06 18.09 -19.82
C ALA A 669 6.45 17.61 -19.38
N GLU A 670 6.94 18.06 -18.21
CA GLU A 670 8.22 17.63 -17.64
C GLU A 670 8.17 16.14 -17.24
N PHE A 671 7.07 15.70 -16.62
CA PHE A 671 6.87 14.27 -16.33
C PHE A 671 6.76 13.41 -17.58
N ALA A 672 6.02 13.88 -18.60
CA ALA A 672 5.89 13.16 -19.86
C ALA A 672 7.25 12.98 -20.57
N ALA A 673 8.13 14.00 -20.52
CA ALA A 673 9.49 13.89 -21.04
C ALA A 673 10.35 12.86 -20.29
N LEU A 674 9.99 12.53 -19.06
CA LEU A 674 10.62 11.48 -18.24
C LEU A 674 9.90 10.12 -18.37
N GLY A 675 8.88 10.01 -19.24
CA GLY A 675 8.14 8.77 -19.46
C GLY A 675 7.07 8.48 -18.40
N LEU A 676 6.64 9.48 -17.63
CA LEU A 676 5.53 9.36 -16.68
C LEU A 676 4.32 10.17 -17.15
N ASP A 677 3.19 9.51 -17.36
CA ASP A 677 1.91 10.22 -17.48
C ASP A 677 1.38 10.55 -16.08
N VAL A 678 1.48 11.81 -15.68
CA VAL A 678 1.01 12.24 -14.34
C VAL A 678 -0.49 12.03 -14.12
N ARG A 679 -1.28 11.82 -15.18
CA ARG A 679 -2.72 11.49 -15.09
C ARG A 679 -2.96 10.08 -14.56
N THR A 680 -1.97 9.20 -14.63
CA THR A 680 -2.05 7.82 -14.13
C THR A 680 -1.39 7.65 -12.75
N VAL A 681 -1.03 8.76 -12.09
CA VAL A 681 -0.48 8.70 -10.72
C VAL A 681 -1.64 8.63 -9.74
N SER A 682 -1.77 7.47 -9.10
CA SER A 682 -2.80 7.19 -8.11
C SER A 682 -2.63 8.13 -6.91
N SER A 683 -3.75 8.55 -6.32
CA SER A 683 -3.75 9.31 -5.07
C SER A 683 -3.55 8.40 -3.85
N ARG A 684 -3.75 7.09 -3.99
CA ARG A 684 -3.72 6.10 -2.91
C ARG A 684 -3.41 4.71 -3.45
N ILE A 685 -3.18 3.76 -2.55
CA ILE A 685 -2.96 2.35 -2.89
C ILE A 685 -4.28 1.60 -2.76
N ASN A 686 -4.94 1.35 -3.88
CA ASN A 686 -6.21 0.60 -3.95
C ASN A 686 -6.33 -0.20 -5.26
N ILE A 687 -5.52 0.14 -6.26
CA ILE A 687 -4.63 -0.69 -7.07
C ILE A 687 -4.08 0.21 -8.19
#